data_AF-A0A7X6PL71-F1
#
_entry.id   AF-A0A7X6PL71-F1
#
_cell.length_a   1.000
_cell.length_b   1.000
_cell.length_c   1.000
_cell.angle_alpha   90.00
_cell.angle_beta   90.00
_cell.angle_gamma   90.00
#
_symmetry.space_group_name_H-M   'P 1'
#
loop_
_entity.id
_entity.type
_entity.pdbx_description
1 polymer ?
#
loop_
_entity_poly.entity_id
_entity_poly.type
_entity_poly.pdbx_seq_one_letter_code
_entity_poly.pdbx_strand_id
1 'polypeptide(L)'
;MWDVLLDGVNTDEAHRGADEVAFRRTYPFSPALVSTLRSLASVMQRERTALKVMQQMLVDRRETLSVDDVIPVGDAFDYIVNGQQPLDAQAAALFRAARTLYAEKVQPLLLSTHGLTRDDLDRAEDGSGALPAAYLADDRLAKTLLLSAVAPNVPALKGLTPSRLASLNHGSIRSPLPGNERTIVLGKVKSWSASIPEIHVESDQRDPVIRVQLEDVDYESIVDRAKGEDNPGRRRELVKSLVAEMLGVELGNADVLGAHTVQVVWRGSRRDVDLVFGNVRDSSWLTDDHFASRPGTWRFVLDHPFDEEGHSSAEDFSRLDRLLSTGQPQRTVVWLPHFLSADKMRDLRRLVILDWLLEGTGERWSSHADHLSEVDRATARHILQAQHSSLRESLIRALEQAYGVLAPSGGVLADESHHERVLTSLDRSFDPGTPRGTGLRSAYLDLVDRAYTATYPGHPEFEPGDVEVRGVELKAVHAHLVRAMADPQKRVPLQGDVKGVRRVANALGMGKAAETHFIFGDDRFTPWGSELARALGATGIDPNAPVTVAEIRRWIDQVTPARGLRQEVSDLVVLAWGLLRQRSWWHRGASIEAPDPGKLLPEMELRLQPMPTSSEWTAATKGAAELFGVPASPFLTPQAVATLVTQVRDKAKELSAPAQKLVGELERAYGRLGLPTDETGRTDDRLVTARRAATVAQSLQHLQGVEMVRRLGAEVEAGRGSAVGNSLTQAGAVAASLERFRWERLEPLRAAEGDAAAQQILGQLKSDLTSDEIVARAAEALQRADNDAFEWAVNRRPVTPPEQVTPHRPSKNDPNDVPVTPGPGGRVSDTYVQRFAGASGDSDEVVADLREFLRTHAGKQVEVTWRVVE
;
A
#
# COMPACT_ATOMS: atom_id res chain seq x y z
N MET A 1 33.88 -49.77 -14.10
CA MET A 1 33.37 -51.07 -13.62
C MET A 1 34.53 -51.98 -13.24
N TRP A 2 35.36 -52.43 -14.19
CA TRP A 2 36.52 -53.31 -13.92
C TRP A 2 37.44 -52.78 -12.83
N ASP A 3 37.81 -51.50 -12.87
CA ASP A 3 38.66 -50.89 -11.83
C ASP A 3 38.05 -50.96 -10.43
N VAL A 4 36.72 -50.93 -10.31
CA VAL A 4 36.01 -51.03 -9.02
C VAL A 4 36.03 -52.47 -8.51
N LEU A 5 35.74 -53.44 -9.38
CA LEU A 5 35.69 -54.86 -8.99
C LEU A 5 37.09 -55.42 -8.69
N LEU A 6 38.12 -54.89 -9.34
CA LEU A 6 39.54 -55.19 -9.08
C LEU A 6 40.09 -54.47 -7.84
N ASP A 7 39.28 -53.69 -7.10
CA ASP A 7 39.70 -52.89 -5.95
C ASP A 7 40.82 -51.87 -6.28
N GLY A 8 40.83 -51.36 -7.51
CA GLY A 8 41.87 -50.48 -8.07
C GLY A 8 41.58 -48.98 -8.01
N VAL A 9 40.51 -48.55 -7.32
CA VAL A 9 40.08 -47.12 -7.28
C VAL A 9 40.70 -46.35 -6.12
N ASN A 10 40.87 -46.99 -4.95
CA ASN A 10 41.39 -46.35 -3.73
C ASN A 10 42.78 -46.92 -3.37
N THR A 11 43.72 -46.87 -4.32
CA THR A 11 45.05 -47.47 -4.16
C THR A 11 46.05 -46.56 -3.44
N ASP A 12 46.90 -47.13 -2.60
CA ASP A 12 48.04 -46.48 -1.95
C ASP A 12 49.30 -47.39 -2.00
N GLU A 13 50.38 -47.01 -1.30
CA GLU A 13 51.61 -47.83 -1.28
C GLU A 13 51.40 -49.24 -0.71
N ALA A 14 50.40 -49.43 0.15
CA ALA A 14 50.05 -50.70 0.81
C ALA A 14 48.91 -51.47 0.11
N HIS A 15 48.12 -50.81 -0.74
CA HIS A 15 46.97 -51.38 -1.47
C HIS A 15 47.03 -51.00 -2.95
N ARG A 16 47.53 -51.88 -3.82
CA ARG A 16 47.72 -51.59 -5.26
C ARG A 16 46.59 -52.10 -6.18
N GLY A 17 45.50 -52.62 -5.62
CA GLY A 17 44.46 -53.30 -6.38
C GLY A 17 44.91 -54.68 -6.91
N ALA A 18 43.98 -55.41 -7.54
CA ALA A 18 44.20 -56.73 -8.13
C ALA A 18 44.23 -56.69 -9.66
N ASP A 19 44.83 -57.69 -10.29
CA ASP A 19 44.82 -57.85 -11.75
C ASP A 19 43.77 -58.89 -12.22
N GLU A 20 43.60 -58.99 -13.53
CA GLU A 20 42.67 -59.96 -14.13
C GLU A 20 43.00 -61.41 -13.72
N VAL A 21 44.29 -61.74 -13.56
CA VAL A 21 44.75 -63.07 -13.16
C VAL A 21 44.30 -63.39 -11.74
N ALA A 22 44.40 -62.45 -10.82
CA ALA A 22 43.90 -62.58 -9.45
C ALA A 22 42.37 -62.73 -9.44
N PHE A 23 41.64 -61.96 -10.24
CA PHE A 23 40.18 -62.10 -10.38
C PHE A 23 39.80 -63.53 -10.83
N ARG A 24 40.46 -64.06 -11.87
CA ARG A 24 40.20 -65.43 -12.36
C ARG A 24 40.42 -66.50 -11.29
N ARG A 25 41.34 -66.27 -10.33
CA ARG A 25 41.59 -67.19 -9.22
C ARG A 25 40.55 -67.12 -8.10
N THR A 26 39.91 -65.97 -7.92
CA THR A 26 38.91 -65.76 -6.88
C THR A 26 37.48 -65.90 -7.38
N TYR A 27 37.28 -66.01 -8.70
CA TYR A 27 35.97 -66.23 -9.32
C TYR A 27 35.20 -67.38 -8.64
N PRO A 28 33.93 -67.18 -8.25
CA PRO A 28 33.01 -66.08 -8.61
C PRO A 28 33.06 -64.84 -7.69
N PHE A 29 34.03 -64.74 -6.78
CA PHE A 29 34.22 -63.58 -5.91
C PHE A 29 35.11 -62.52 -6.55
N SER A 30 34.61 -61.28 -6.61
CA SER A 30 35.44 -60.14 -7.04
C SER A 30 36.55 -59.85 -6.02
N PRO A 31 37.74 -59.39 -6.44
CA PRO A 31 38.78 -58.93 -5.52
C PRO A 31 38.30 -57.89 -4.51
N ALA A 32 37.40 -56.98 -4.90
CA ALA A 32 36.75 -56.04 -4.00
C ALA A 32 35.93 -56.73 -2.89
N LEU A 33 35.17 -57.79 -3.21
CA LEU A 33 34.46 -58.59 -2.22
C LEU A 33 35.42 -59.36 -1.31
N VAL A 34 36.47 -59.97 -1.86
CA VAL A 34 37.49 -60.67 -1.07
C VAL A 34 38.20 -59.72 -0.10
N SER A 35 38.54 -58.52 -0.55
CA SER A 35 39.15 -57.45 0.26
C SER A 35 38.21 -57.00 1.39
N THR A 36 36.92 -56.84 1.08
CA THR A 36 35.86 -56.52 2.04
C THR A 36 35.71 -57.61 3.09
N LEU A 37 35.61 -58.88 2.69
CA LEU A 37 35.50 -60.03 3.59
C LEU A 37 36.73 -60.20 4.48
N ARG A 38 37.94 -60.02 3.94
CA ARG A 38 39.18 -60.09 4.70
C ARG A 38 39.24 -59.03 5.79
N SER A 39 38.88 -57.80 5.44
CA SER A 39 38.90 -56.66 6.36
C SER A 39 37.82 -56.81 7.43
N LEU A 40 36.61 -57.21 7.06
CA LEU A 40 35.52 -57.47 8.00
C LEU A 40 35.82 -58.65 8.91
N ALA A 41 36.43 -59.73 8.40
CA ALA A 41 36.83 -60.89 9.20
C ALA A 41 37.85 -60.54 10.30
N SER A 42 38.70 -59.53 10.11
CA SER A 42 39.61 -59.06 11.18
C SER A 42 38.92 -58.40 12.37
N VAL A 43 37.66 -57.96 12.20
CA VAL A 43 36.83 -57.32 13.24
C VAL A 43 35.85 -58.33 13.88
N MET A 44 35.75 -59.54 13.31
CA MET A 44 34.89 -60.65 13.76
C MET A 44 35.67 -61.68 14.60
N GLN A 45 34.96 -62.57 15.31
CA GLN A 45 35.57 -63.58 16.19
C GLN A 45 36.66 -64.45 15.50
N ARG A 46 37.71 -64.82 16.27
CA ARG A 46 38.93 -65.52 15.80
C ARG A 46 38.70 -66.80 14.98
N GLU A 47 37.56 -67.45 15.13
CA GLU A 47 37.31 -68.77 14.51
C GLU A 47 36.73 -68.70 13.09
N ARG A 48 36.33 -67.52 12.59
CA ARG A 48 35.71 -67.36 11.27
C ARG A 48 36.55 -66.50 10.32
N THR A 49 37.26 -67.17 9.43
CA THR A 49 38.05 -66.52 8.37
C THR A 49 37.17 -66.13 7.19
N ALA A 50 37.62 -65.17 6.37
CA ALA A 50 36.96 -64.81 5.10
C ALA A 50 36.65 -66.04 4.23
N LEU A 51 37.53 -67.05 4.23
CA LEU A 51 37.34 -68.32 3.50
C LEU A 51 36.09 -69.09 3.95
N LYS A 52 35.79 -69.12 5.25
CA LYS A 52 34.57 -69.79 5.75
C LYS A 52 33.30 -69.05 5.31
N VAL A 53 33.33 -67.72 5.25
CA VAL A 53 32.20 -66.92 4.74
C VAL A 53 32.01 -67.17 3.25
N MET A 54 33.08 -67.14 2.46
CA MET A 54 33.04 -67.47 1.04
C MET A 54 32.49 -68.88 0.79
N GLN A 55 32.94 -69.88 1.56
CA GLN A 55 32.42 -71.24 1.48
C GLN A 55 30.90 -71.28 1.73
N GLN A 56 30.43 -70.61 2.79
CA GLN A 56 29.00 -70.57 3.11
C GLN A 56 28.18 -69.92 1.98
N MET A 57 28.64 -68.79 1.45
CA MET A 57 27.99 -68.12 0.32
C MET A 57 27.85 -69.03 -0.91
N LEU A 58 28.84 -69.89 -1.19
CA LEU A 58 28.76 -70.88 -2.26
C LEU A 58 27.76 -72.00 -1.94
N VAL A 59 27.75 -72.50 -0.70
CA VAL A 59 26.84 -73.57 -0.26
C VAL A 59 25.38 -73.14 -0.36
N ASP A 60 25.08 -71.91 0.06
CA ASP A 60 23.72 -71.38 0.07
C ASP A 60 23.22 -71.03 -1.34
N ARG A 61 24.15 -70.83 -2.29
CA ARG A 61 23.84 -70.52 -3.70
C ARG A 61 24.08 -71.67 -4.67
N ARG A 62 24.41 -72.86 -4.19
CA ARG A 62 24.81 -74.01 -5.03
C ARG A 62 23.77 -74.37 -6.10
N GLU A 63 22.49 -74.12 -5.84
CA GLU A 63 21.39 -74.45 -6.77
C GLU A 63 21.01 -73.27 -7.70
N THR A 64 21.50 -72.06 -7.43
CA THR A 64 21.07 -70.82 -8.12
C THR A 64 22.20 -70.08 -8.85
N LEU A 65 23.46 -70.33 -8.51
CA LEU A 65 24.61 -69.64 -9.07
C LEU A 65 24.99 -70.21 -10.44
N SER A 66 25.07 -69.37 -11.47
CA SER A 66 25.52 -69.74 -12.81
C SER A 66 26.99 -69.34 -13.07
N VAL A 67 27.57 -69.87 -14.15
CA VAL A 67 28.97 -69.61 -14.57
C VAL A 67 29.17 -68.18 -15.09
N ASP A 68 28.08 -67.43 -15.33
CA ASP A 68 28.15 -66.03 -15.75
C ASP A 68 28.03 -65.07 -14.55
N ASP A 69 27.75 -65.58 -13.35
CA ASP A 69 27.45 -64.74 -12.19
C ASP A 69 28.72 -64.35 -11.41
N VAL A 70 28.86 -63.05 -11.14
CA VAL A 70 29.80 -62.54 -10.14
C VAL A 70 28.99 -62.26 -8.88
N ILE A 71 29.45 -62.72 -7.71
CA ILE A 71 28.72 -62.53 -6.45
C ILE A 71 28.76 -61.03 -6.06
N PRO A 72 27.59 -60.37 -5.94
CA PRO A 72 27.46 -59.00 -5.43
C PRO A 72 28.02 -58.81 -4.02
N VAL A 73 28.58 -57.63 -3.75
CA VAL A 73 29.08 -57.28 -2.41
C VAL A 73 27.96 -57.23 -1.36
N GLY A 74 26.77 -56.76 -1.74
CA GLY A 74 25.63 -56.67 -0.82
C GLY A 74 25.21 -58.01 -0.22
N ASP A 75 25.46 -59.11 -0.93
CA ASP A 75 25.12 -60.45 -0.46
C ASP A 75 25.97 -60.89 0.74
N ALA A 76 27.10 -60.21 1.00
CA ALA A 76 27.93 -60.48 2.16
C ALA A 76 27.31 -59.96 3.47
N PHE A 77 26.34 -59.05 3.39
CA PHE A 77 25.74 -58.39 4.56
C PHE A 77 25.12 -59.39 5.55
N ASP A 78 24.32 -60.34 5.07
CA ASP A 78 23.63 -61.29 5.96
C ASP A 78 24.61 -62.22 6.70
N TYR A 79 25.72 -62.60 6.04
CA TYR A 79 26.73 -63.44 6.66
C TYR A 79 27.59 -62.71 7.70
N ILE A 80 27.74 -61.40 7.53
CA ILE A 80 28.64 -60.57 8.34
C ILE A 80 27.88 -59.87 9.47
N VAL A 81 26.79 -59.19 9.14
CA VAL A 81 26.03 -58.32 10.04
C VAL A 81 24.97 -59.10 10.82
N ASN A 82 24.28 -60.05 10.17
CA ASN A 82 23.26 -60.88 10.83
C ASN A 82 23.87 -62.14 11.50
N GLY A 83 25.14 -62.46 11.20
CA GLY A 83 25.77 -63.73 11.56
C GLY A 83 26.33 -63.88 12.99
N GLN A 84 27.02 -62.87 13.56
CA GLN A 84 27.77 -63.02 14.84
C GLN A 84 28.15 -61.66 15.51
N GLN A 85 28.58 -61.69 16.79
CA GLN A 85 29.01 -60.52 17.57
C GLN A 85 30.46 -60.05 17.25
N PRO A 86 30.73 -58.74 17.07
CA PRO A 86 32.07 -58.18 16.87
C PRO A 86 33.03 -58.31 18.08
N LEU A 87 34.33 -58.17 17.84
CA LEU A 87 35.39 -58.33 18.85
C LEU A 87 35.46 -57.17 19.87
N ASP A 88 35.13 -55.95 19.47
CA ASP A 88 35.18 -54.75 20.32
C ASP A 88 33.81 -54.05 20.42
N ALA A 89 33.63 -53.24 21.47
CA ALA A 89 32.36 -52.61 21.81
C ALA A 89 31.91 -51.55 20.77
N GLN A 90 32.86 -50.89 20.10
CA GLN A 90 32.57 -49.85 19.11
C GLN A 90 32.09 -50.47 17.79
N ALA A 91 32.77 -51.50 17.31
CA ALA A 91 32.33 -52.32 16.19
C ALA A 91 30.99 -52.99 16.50
N ALA A 92 30.80 -53.51 17.71
CA ALA A 92 29.51 -54.08 18.13
C ALA A 92 28.35 -53.08 18.04
N ALA A 93 28.58 -51.80 18.38
CA ALA A 93 27.59 -50.75 18.22
C ALA A 93 27.24 -50.49 16.75
N LEU A 94 28.24 -50.35 15.87
CA LEU A 94 28.02 -50.11 14.43
C LEU A 94 27.27 -51.25 13.74
N PHE A 95 27.60 -52.51 14.06
CA PHE A 95 26.89 -53.68 13.53
C PHE A 95 25.43 -53.72 14.02
N ARG A 96 25.17 -53.40 15.28
CA ARG A 96 23.80 -53.29 15.81
C ARG A 96 23.04 -52.18 15.09
N ALA A 97 23.60 -50.99 14.98
CA ALA A 97 22.98 -49.85 14.31
C ALA A 97 22.64 -50.17 12.84
N ALA A 98 23.56 -50.82 12.10
CA ALA A 98 23.30 -51.24 10.72
C ALA A 98 22.17 -52.27 10.61
N ARG A 99 22.10 -53.24 11.54
CA ARG A 99 21.03 -54.24 11.58
C ARG A 99 19.68 -53.61 11.91
N THR A 100 19.65 -52.70 12.89
CA THR A 100 18.45 -51.95 13.27
C THR A 100 17.99 -51.08 12.10
N LEU A 101 18.87 -50.29 11.50
CA LEU A 101 18.54 -49.45 10.34
C LEU A 101 17.98 -50.27 9.18
N TYR A 102 18.57 -51.45 8.92
CA TYR A 102 18.07 -52.36 7.90
C TYR A 102 16.66 -52.89 8.21
N ALA A 103 16.48 -53.50 9.39
CA ALA A 103 15.25 -54.19 9.75
C ALA A 103 14.07 -53.23 10.00
N GLU A 104 14.34 -52.04 10.53
CA GLU A 104 13.30 -51.09 10.97
C GLU A 104 12.98 -50.02 9.93
N LYS A 105 13.92 -49.66 9.03
CA LYS A 105 13.71 -48.59 8.05
C LYS A 105 13.88 -49.04 6.60
N VAL A 106 15.03 -49.61 6.26
CA VAL A 106 15.34 -49.97 4.86
C VAL A 106 14.41 -51.06 4.34
N GLN A 107 14.30 -52.20 5.04
CA GLN A 107 13.49 -53.32 4.58
C GLN A 107 12.00 -52.94 4.48
N PRO A 108 11.37 -52.27 5.48
CA PRO A 108 9.99 -51.80 5.33
C PRO A 108 9.79 -50.84 4.15
N LEU A 109 10.73 -49.92 3.90
CA LEU A 109 10.67 -49.01 2.75
C LEU A 109 10.72 -49.77 1.42
N LEU A 110 11.63 -50.75 1.29
CA LEU A 110 11.77 -51.57 0.09
C LEU A 110 10.53 -52.44 -0.13
N LEU A 111 9.99 -53.06 0.91
CA LEU A 111 8.74 -53.83 0.83
C LEU A 111 7.59 -52.95 0.30
N SER A 112 7.40 -51.77 0.89
CA SER A 112 6.38 -50.81 0.45
C SER A 112 6.57 -50.40 -1.02
N THR A 113 7.81 -50.13 -1.43
CA THR A 113 8.15 -49.71 -2.80
C THR A 113 7.78 -50.76 -3.84
N HIS A 114 7.90 -52.05 -3.48
CA HIS A 114 7.63 -53.18 -4.37
C HIS A 114 6.25 -53.82 -4.16
N GLY A 115 5.41 -53.25 -3.28
CA GLY A 115 4.07 -53.78 -2.98
C GLY A 115 4.10 -55.15 -2.29
N LEU A 116 5.13 -55.42 -1.48
CA LEU A 116 5.36 -56.68 -0.78
C LEU A 116 5.07 -56.55 0.72
N THR A 117 4.81 -57.69 1.36
CA THR A 117 4.56 -57.81 2.81
C THR A 117 5.66 -58.62 3.50
N ARG A 118 5.67 -58.63 4.84
CA ARG A 118 6.58 -59.50 5.61
C ARG A 118 6.29 -60.98 5.33
N ASP A 119 5.03 -61.37 5.18
CA ASP A 119 4.64 -62.73 4.82
C ASP A 119 5.23 -63.17 3.47
N ASP A 120 5.45 -62.25 2.53
CA ASP A 120 6.11 -62.56 1.26
C ASP A 120 7.61 -62.86 1.44
N LEU A 121 8.26 -62.25 2.44
CA LEU A 121 9.65 -62.58 2.80
C LEU A 121 9.73 -63.94 3.46
N ASP A 122 8.86 -64.22 4.44
CA ASP A 122 8.84 -65.49 5.17
C ASP A 122 8.61 -66.66 4.20
N ARG A 123 7.67 -66.50 3.24
CA ARG A 123 7.43 -67.46 2.16
C ARG A 123 8.62 -67.63 1.21
N ALA A 124 9.45 -66.60 1.04
CA ALA A 124 10.65 -66.73 0.22
C ALA A 124 11.78 -67.45 0.96
N GLU A 125 11.91 -67.26 2.27
CA GLU A 125 12.92 -67.92 3.10
C GLU A 125 12.66 -69.42 3.29
N ASP A 126 11.39 -69.84 3.40
CA ASP A 126 11.01 -71.25 3.51
C ASP A 126 10.93 -71.99 2.15
N GLY A 127 11.17 -71.26 1.05
CA GLY A 127 11.16 -71.79 -0.31
C GLY A 127 9.76 -72.00 -0.92
N SER A 128 8.69 -71.53 -0.25
CA SER A 128 7.31 -71.64 -0.75
C SER A 128 6.89 -70.50 -1.68
N GLY A 129 7.72 -69.47 -1.85
CA GLY A 129 7.52 -68.31 -2.72
C GLY A 129 8.83 -67.76 -3.30
N ALA A 130 8.72 -66.75 -4.17
CA ALA A 130 9.88 -66.10 -4.80
C ALA A 130 9.73 -64.58 -4.79
N LEU A 131 10.83 -63.88 -4.50
CA LEU A 131 10.86 -62.42 -4.49
C LEU A 131 11.14 -61.85 -5.89
N PRO A 132 10.55 -60.69 -6.26
CA PRO A 132 10.86 -60.02 -7.50
C PRO A 132 12.34 -59.69 -7.64
N ALA A 133 12.91 -59.86 -8.84
CA ALA A 133 14.32 -59.54 -9.10
C ALA A 133 14.64 -58.05 -8.84
N ALA A 134 13.66 -57.15 -9.04
CA ALA A 134 13.82 -55.72 -8.75
C ALA A 134 13.99 -55.44 -7.24
N TYR A 135 13.24 -56.15 -6.38
CA TYR A 135 13.38 -56.07 -4.93
C TYR A 135 14.77 -56.56 -4.49
N LEU A 136 15.19 -57.74 -4.97
CA LEU A 136 16.51 -58.31 -4.65
C LEU A 136 17.66 -57.39 -5.09
N ALA A 137 17.50 -56.69 -6.21
CA ALA A 137 18.49 -55.73 -6.67
C ALA A 137 18.60 -54.53 -5.72
N ASP A 138 17.47 -54.00 -5.26
CA ASP A 138 17.41 -52.86 -4.34
C ASP A 138 17.94 -53.23 -2.96
N ASP A 139 17.59 -54.43 -2.49
CA ASP A 139 18.08 -55.02 -1.25
C ASP A 139 19.62 -55.10 -1.23
N ARG A 140 20.22 -55.63 -2.31
CA ARG A 140 21.70 -55.73 -2.43
C ARG A 140 22.39 -54.36 -2.45
N LEU A 141 21.82 -53.38 -3.14
CA LEU A 141 22.35 -52.01 -3.15
C LEU A 141 22.31 -51.43 -1.73
N ALA A 142 21.19 -51.56 -1.02
CA ALA A 142 21.04 -51.03 0.33
C ALA A 142 21.97 -51.73 1.33
N LYS A 143 22.09 -53.06 1.25
CA LYS A 143 23.05 -53.85 2.04
C LYS A 143 24.50 -53.44 1.81
N THR A 144 24.88 -53.13 0.57
CA THR A 144 26.23 -52.62 0.25
C THR A 144 26.48 -51.24 0.85
N LEU A 145 25.48 -50.34 0.81
CA LEU A 145 25.56 -49.04 1.47
C LEU A 145 25.76 -49.20 2.98
N LEU A 146 25.02 -50.10 3.63
CA LEU A 146 25.17 -50.38 5.06
C LEU A 146 26.54 -50.97 5.39
N LEU A 147 27.05 -51.92 4.58
CA LEU A 147 28.40 -52.46 4.73
C LEU A 147 29.47 -51.34 4.70
N SER A 148 29.27 -50.32 3.88
CA SER A 148 30.23 -49.19 3.82
C SER A 148 30.29 -48.35 5.08
N ALA A 149 29.19 -48.28 5.84
CA ALA A 149 29.15 -47.60 7.12
C ALA A 149 29.68 -48.48 8.27
N VAL A 150 29.48 -49.79 8.18
CA VAL A 150 30.02 -50.76 9.15
C VAL A 150 31.55 -50.86 9.06
N ALA A 151 32.12 -50.74 7.85
CA ALA A 151 33.55 -50.86 7.62
C ALA A 151 34.12 -49.73 6.74
N PRO A 152 34.17 -48.49 7.27
CA PRO A 152 34.55 -47.30 6.49
C PRO A 152 36.02 -47.30 6.02
N ASN A 153 36.87 -48.10 6.66
CA ASN A 153 38.29 -48.22 6.34
C ASN A 153 38.58 -49.18 5.18
N VAL A 154 37.58 -49.90 4.67
CA VAL A 154 37.75 -50.82 3.53
C VAL A 154 37.88 -50.01 2.24
N PRO A 155 39.01 -50.10 1.51
CA PRO A 155 39.22 -49.32 0.28
C PRO A 155 38.10 -49.51 -0.74
N ALA A 156 37.63 -50.74 -0.95
CA ALA A 156 36.53 -51.06 -1.85
C ALA A 156 35.22 -50.32 -1.53
N LEU A 157 34.95 -50.06 -0.24
CA LEU A 157 33.71 -49.45 0.26
C LEU A 157 33.84 -47.96 0.59
N LYS A 158 35.05 -47.42 0.66
CA LYS A 158 35.28 -46.02 1.02
C LYS A 158 34.87 -45.07 -0.11
N GLY A 159 34.01 -44.09 0.18
CA GLY A 159 33.59 -43.06 -0.78
C GLY A 159 32.71 -43.64 -1.90
N LEU A 160 31.60 -44.27 -1.53
CA LEU A 160 30.67 -44.86 -2.49
C LEU A 160 30.01 -43.77 -3.33
N THR A 161 30.01 -43.96 -4.65
CA THR A 161 29.20 -43.18 -5.60
C THR A 161 28.17 -44.12 -6.25
N PRO A 162 27.09 -43.60 -6.88
CA PRO A 162 26.15 -44.44 -7.62
C PRO A 162 26.83 -45.39 -8.63
N SER A 163 27.86 -44.93 -9.36
CA SER A 163 28.61 -45.79 -10.29
C SER A 163 29.34 -46.93 -9.58
N ARG A 164 29.93 -46.67 -8.42
CA ARG A 164 30.63 -47.67 -7.62
C ARG A 164 29.66 -48.65 -7.00
N LEU A 165 28.55 -48.16 -6.45
CA LEU A 165 27.51 -48.98 -5.86
C LEU A 165 26.90 -49.95 -6.89
N ALA A 166 26.65 -49.47 -8.12
CA ALA A 166 26.24 -50.32 -9.24
C ALA A 166 27.30 -51.37 -9.61
N SER A 167 28.58 -50.99 -9.63
CA SER A 167 29.68 -51.90 -9.98
C SER A 167 29.91 -52.98 -8.92
N LEU A 168 29.86 -52.65 -7.63
CA LEU A 168 30.00 -53.62 -6.53
C LEU A 168 28.83 -54.62 -6.46
N ASN A 169 27.68 -54.25 -7.02
CA ASN A 169 26.50 -55.12 -7.13
C ASN A 169 26.23 -55.53 -8.58
N HIS A 170 27.30 -55.79 -9.33
CA HIS A 170 27.21 -56.20 -10.73
C HIS A 170 26.22 -57.35 -10.92
N GLY A 171 25.49 -57.34 -12.04
CA GLY A 171 24.43 -58.31 -12.33
C GLY A 171 23.09 -58.04 -11.64
N SER A 172 23.02 -57.14 -10.64
CA SER A 172 21.76 -56.87 -9.93
C SER A 172 20.87 -55.84 -10.64
N ILE A 173 21.44 -54.81 -11.28
CA ILE A 173 20.68 -53.75 -11.95
C ILE A 173 20.58 -54.05 -13.45
N ARG A 174 19.34 -54.27 -13.92
CA ARG A 174 19.04 -54.40 -15.36
C ARG A 174 18.73 -53.03 -15.94
N SER A 175 19.66 -52.48 -16.71
CA SER A 175 19.46 -51.23 -17.46
C SER A 175 19.18 -51.54 -18.94
N PRO A 176 18.14 -50.96 -19.56
CA PRO A 176 17.89 -51.12 -21.00
C PRO A 176 18.92 -50.40 -21.88
N LEU A 177 19.67 -49.44 -21.30
CA LEU A 177 20.75 -48.71 -21.98
C LEU A 177 22.07 -48.91 -21.21
N PRO A 178 23.14 -49.40 -21.86
CA PRO A 178 24.45 -49.54 -21.22
C PRO A 178 24.95 -48.20 -20.64
N GLY A 179 25.36 -48.19 -19.38
CA GLY A 179 25.91 -46.99 -18.72
C GLY A 179 24.85 -46.11 -18.02
N ASN A 180 23.56 -46.45 -18.11
CA ASN A 180 22.50 -45.73 -17.39
C ASN A 180 22.26 -46.29 -15.96
N GLU A 181 22.99 -47.33 -15.55
CA GLU A 181 22.89 -47.92 -14.21
C GLU A 181 23.15 -46.88 -13.12
N ARG A 182 24.10 -45.97 -13.34
CA ARG A 182 24.40 -44.86 -12.43
C ARG A 182 23.17 -44.00 -12.14
N THR A 183 22.44 -43.62 -13.19
CA THR A 183 21.25 -42.76 -13.07
C THR A 183 20.14 -43.47 -12.31
N ILE A 184 19.91 -44.76 -12.61
CA ILE A 184 18.92 -45.59 -11.93
C ILE A 184 19.27 -45.72 -10.44
N VAL A 185 20.52 -46.03 -10.12
CA VAL A 185 20.98 -46.16 -8.73
C VAL A 185 20.90 -44.83 -7.99
N LEU A 186 21.30 -43.71 -8.60
CA LEU A 186 21.17 -42.40 -7.99
C LEU A 186 19.71 -42.03 -7.70
N GLY A 187 18.78 -42.33 -8.61
CA GLY A 187 17.34 -42.12 -8.39
C GLY A 187 16.81 -42.92 -7.21
N LYS A 188 17.18 -44.19 -7.10
CA LYS A 188 16.81 -45.08 -5.98
C LYS A 188 17.35 -44.56 -4.65
N VAL A 189 18.64 -44.24 -4.58
CA VAL A 189 19.27 -43.75 -3.34
C VAL A 189 18.70 -42.40 -2.92
N LYS A 190 18.41 -41.49 -3.86
CA LYS A 190 17.73 -40.22 -3.54
C LYS A 190 16.32 -40.43 -2.98
N SER A 191 15.58 -41.41 -3.51
CA SER A 191 14.28 -41.80 -2.97
C SER A 191 14.42 -42.32 -1.53
N TRP A 192 15.45 -43.13 -1.26
CA TRP A 192 15.70 -43.65 0.08
C TRP A 192 16.14 -42.56 1.05
N SER A 193 17.04 -41.65 0.66
CA SER A 193 17.50 -40.54 1.52
C SER A 193 16.39 -39.57 1.90
N ALA A 194 15.32 -39.48 1.10
CA ALA A 194 14.14 -38.68 1.46
C ALA A 194 13.35 -39.28 2.63
N SER A 195 13.40 -40.61 2.80
CA SER A 195 12.67 -41.34 3.85
C SER A 195 13.56 -41.76 5.02
N ILE A 196 14.87 -41.90 4.78
CA ILE A 196 15.87 -42.45 5.71
C ILE A 196 16.95 -41.38 5.92
N PRO A 197 16.84 -40.56 6.99
CA PRO A 197 17.79 -39.47 7.27
C PRO A 197 19.24 -39.93 7.43
N GLU A 198 19.47 -41.18 7.82
CA GLU A 198 20.80 -41.77 7.97
C GLU A 198 21.55 -41.84 6.62
N ILE A 199 20.83 -41.85 5.49
CA ILE A 199 21.40 -41.91 4.13
C ILE A 199 21.56 -40.50 3.59
N HIS A 200 22.80 -40.07 3.44
CA HIS A 200 23.17 -38.77 2.93
C HIS A 200 23.72 -38.87 1.51
N VAL A 201 23.22 -38.04 0.62
CA VAL A 201 23.72 -37.89 -0.75
C VAL A 201 24.28 -36.48 -0.89
N GLU A 202 25.59 -36.37 -1.17
CA GLU A 202 26.20 -35.06 -1.38
C GLU A 202 25.54 -34.33 -2.56
N SER A 203 25.27 -33.04 -2.39
CA SER A 203 24.57 -32.22 -3.37
C SER A 203 25.46 -31.81 -4.55
N ASP A 204 24.83 -31.64 -5.71
CA ASP A 204 25.36 -30.93 -6.89
C ASP A 204 26.53 -31.59 -7.66
N GLN A 205 26.52 -32.93 -7.75
CA GLN A 205 27.45 -33.68 -8.61
C GLN A 205 26.73 -34.75 -9.45
N ARG A 206 27.29 -35.08 -10.61
CA ARG A 206 26.73 -36.11 -11.52
C ARG A 206 26.90 -37.55 -10.99
N ASP A 207 27.87 -37.77 -10.11
CA ASP A 207 28.12 -39.05 -9.43
C ASP A 207 28.51 -38.77 -7.97
N PRO A 208 27.55 -38.32 -7.14
CA PRO A 208 27.83 -37.80 -5.80
C PRO A 208 28.28 -38.90 -4.84
N VAL A 209 29.01 -38.52 -3.79
CA VAL A 209 29.34 -39.44 -2.71
C VAL A 209 28.09 -39.67 -1.85
N ILE A 210 27.81 -40.96 -1.61
CA ILE A 210 26.74 -41.44 -0.74
C ILE A 210 27.40 -41.87 0.57
N ARG A 211 26.87 -41.38 1.70
CA ARG A 211 27.33 -41.73 3.04
C ARG A 211 26.15 -42.24 3.84
N VAL A 212 26.36 -43.32 4.60
CA VAL A 212 25.41 -43.76 5.61
C VAL A 212 26.00 -43.44 6.97
N GLN A 213 25.30 -42.61 7.73
CA GLN A 213 25.67 -42.27 9.10
C GLN A 213 24.86 -43.14 10.05
N LEU A 214 25.52 -44.14 10.62
CA LEU A 214 24.96 -45.00 11.65
C LEU A 214 25.08 -44.26 13.00
N GLU A 215 24.22 -43.28 13.22
CA GLU A 215 24.13 -42.59 14.50
C GLU A 215 23.26 -43.39 15.48
N ASP A 216 23.70 -43.52 16.72
CA ASP A 216 22.99 -44.23 17.81
C ASP A 216 21.99 -43.29 18.52
N VAL A 217 21.50 -42.26 17.82
CA VAL A 217 20.59 -41.25 18.37
C VAL A 217 19.16 -41.64 18.04
N ASP A 218 18.40 -42.02 19.06
CA ASP A 218 16.98 -42.36 18.94
C ASP A 218 16.11 -41.09 18.81
N TYR A 219 16.18 -40.42 17.67
CA TYR A 219 15.34 -39.25 17.40
C TYR A 219 13.86 -39.62 17.17
N GLU A 220 13.56 -40.86 16.80
CA GLU A 220 12.18 -41.33 16.59
C GLU A 220 11.39 -41.34 17.91
N SER A 221 12.02 -41.70 19.02
CA SER A 221 11.38 -41.61 20.34
C SER A 221 10.87 -40.21 20.69
N ILE A 222 11.51 -39.14 20.20
CA ILE A 222 11.05 -37.75 20.39
C ILE A 222 9.73 -37.54 19.63
N VAL A 223 9.69 -37.97 18.37
CA VAL A 223 8.49 -37.82 17.54
C VAL A 223 7.35 -38.70 18.05
N ASP A 224 7.68 -39.89 18.55
CA ASP A 224 6.74 -40.82 19.16
C ASP A 224 6.06 -40.24 20.41
N ARG A 225 6.81 -39.52 21.25
CA ARG A 225 6.25 -38.79 22.39
C ARG A 225 5.31 -37.67 21.96
N ALA A 226 5.53 -37.07 20.79
CA ALA A 226 4.69 -36.02 20.21
C ALA A 226 3.59 -36.55 19.27
N LYS A 227 3.39 -37.87 19.14
CA LYS A 227 2.37 -38.46 18.24
C LYS A 227 0.94 -37.96 18.49
N GLY A 228 0.61 -37.65 19.75
CA GLY A 228 -0.72 -37.13 20.12
C GLY A 228 -1.05 -35.75 19.53
N GLU A 229 -0.05 -35.04 19.03
CA GLU A 229 -0.19 -33.72 18.42
C GLU A 229 -0.77 -33.78 17.00
N ASP A 230 -0.73 -34.94 16.34
CA ASP A 230 -1.36 -35.15 15.03
C ASP A 230 -2.89 -35.33 15.17
N ASN A 231 -3.65 -34.36 14.65
CA ASN A 231 -5.13 -34.41 14.63
C ASN A 231 -5.70 -33.72 13.38
N PRO A 232 -6.97 -34.01 12.99
CA PRO A 232 -7.58 -33.43 11.79
C PRO A 232 -7.57 -31.90 11.74
N GLY A 233 -7.80 -31.23 12.87
CA GLY A 233 -7.80 -29.77 12.94
C GLY A 233 -6.44 -29.17 12.59
N ARG A 234 -5.35 -29.71 13.15
CA ARG A 234 -3.99 -29.24 12.85
C ARG A 234 -3.53 -29.57 11.44
N ARG A 235 -3.94 -30.72 10.88
CA ARG A 235 -3.69 -31.03 9.46
C ARG A 235 -4.33 -29.99 8.54
N ARG A 236 -5.59 -29.62 8.82
CA ARG A 236 -6.33 -28.58 8.07
C ARG A 236 -5.66 -27.21 8.20
N GLU A 237 -5.25 -26.84 9.40
CA GLU A 237 -4.55 -25.57 9.65
C GLU A 237 -3.18 -25.51 8.96
N LEU A 238 -2.40 -26.58 8.99
CA LEU A 238 -1.12 -26.65 8.28
C LEU A 238 -1.30 -26.56 6.76
N VAL A 239 -2.30 -27.24 6.19
CA VAL A 239 -2.57 -27.09 4.75
C VAL A 239 -3.07 -25.69 4.42
N LYS A 240 -3.94 -25.11 5.24
CA LYS A 240 -4.40 -23.73 5.08
C LYS A 240 -3.23 -22.74 5.07
N SER A 241 -2.29 -22.88 6.01
CA SER A 241 -1.12 -21.99 6.10
C SER A 241 -0.19 -22.15 4.90
N LEU A 242 0.10 -23.39 4.49
CA LEU A 242 0.89 -23.69 3.29
C LEU A 242 0.25 -23.12 2.03
N VAL A 243 -1.06 -23.31 1.85
CA VAL A 243 -1.78 -22.79 0.68
C VAL A 243 -1.81 -21.26 0.69
N ALA A 244 -2.03 -20.61 1.82
CA ALA A 244 -1.97 -19.15 1.93
C ALA A 244 -0.59 -18.59 1.55
N GLU A 245 0.49 -19.22 2.05
CA GLU A 245 1.86 -18.87 1.67
C GLU A 245 2.12 -19.07 0.18
N MET A 246 1.66 -20.20 -0.38
CA MET A 246 1.77 -20.52 -1.81
C MET A 246 0.98 -19.55 -2.70
N LEU A 247 -0.13 -18.98 -2.22
CA LEU A 247 -0.87 -17.90 -2.89
C LEU A 247 -0.14 -16.55 -2.77
N GLY A 248 0.80 -16.43 -1.83
CA GLY A 248 1.49 -15.18 -1.51
C GLY A 248 0.61 -14.17 -0.79
N VAL A 249 -0.31 -14.66 0.06
CA VAL A 249 -1.26 -13.82 0.81
C VAL A 249 -1.06 -13.96 2.31
N GLU A 250 -1.17 -12.84 3.02
CA GLU A 250 -1.23 -12.84 4.47
C GLU A 250 -2.69 -12.88 4.90
N LEU A 251 -3.08 -13.92 5.62
CA LEU A 251 -4.45 -14.07 6.12
C LEU A 251 -4.63 -13.20 7.37
N GLY A 252 -5.36 -12.09 7.23
CA GLY A 252 -5.85 -11.31 8.36
C GLY A 252 -6.96 -12.03 9.13
N ASN A 253 -7.63 -11.31 10.03
CA ASN A 253 -8.81 -11.83 10.72
C ASN A 253 -9.92 -12.15 9.71
N ALA A 254 -10.51 -13.34 9.84
CA ALA A 254 -11.66 -13.71 9.03
C ALA A 254 -12.91 -12.92 9.46
N ASP A 255 -13.83 -12.70 8.52
CA ASP A 255 -15.15 -12.16 8.82
C ASP A 255 -16.06 -13.20 9.50
N VAL A 256 -17.32 -12.83 9.77
CA VAL A 256 -18.31 -13.70 10.42
C VAL A 256 -18.60 -14.98 9.63
N LEU A 257 -18.36 -14.96 8.32
CA LEU A 257 -18.53 -16.10 7.41
C LEU A 257 -17.19 -16.77 7.06
N GLY A 258 -16.14 -16.53 7.84
CA GLY A 258 -14.83 -17.17 7.64
C GLY A 258 -14.06 -16.68 6.41
N ALA A 259 -14.48 -15.58 5.77
CA ALA A 259 -13.77 -15.02 4.62
C ALA A 259 -12.62 -14.10 5.03
N HIS A 260 -11.47 -14.31 4.41
CA HIS A 260 -10.29 -13.46 4.50
C HIS A 260 -10.24 -12.54 3.28
N THR A 261 -10.50 -11.24 3.46
CA THR A 261 -10.40 -10.26 2.37
C THR A 261 -8.94 -9.89 2.10
N VAL A 262 -8.48 -10.14 0.87
CA VAL A 262 -7.15 -9.81 0.38
C VAL A 262 -7.26 -8.75 -0.72
N GLN A 263 -6.31 -7.82 -0.75
CA GLN A 263 -6.22 -6.80 -1.79
C GLN A 263 -5.27 -7.23 -2.90
N VAL A 264 -5.73 -7.12 -4.14
CA VAL A 264 -4.97 -7.39 -5.36
C VAL A 264 -5.02 -6.18 -6.27
N VAL A 265 -3.95 -5.93 -7.02
CA VAL A 265 -3.94 -4.88 -8.04
C VAL A 265 -4.18 -5.53 -9.39
N TRP A 266 -5.27 -5.13 -10.05
CA TRP A 266 -5.68 -5.63 -11.35
C TRP A 266 -5.80 -4.48 -12.35
N ARG A 267 -4.96 -4.49 -13.39
CA ARG A 267 -4.90 -3.46 -14.44
C ARG A 267 -4.80 -2.04 -13.88
N GLY A 268 -4.02 -1.87 -12.81
CA GLY A 268 -3.85 -0.64 -12.05
C GLY A 268 -5.02 -0.25 -11.12
N SER A 269 -6.08 -1.05 -11.05
CA SER A 269 -7.15 -0.89 -10.07
C SER A 269 -6.96 -1.85 -8.91
N ARG A 270 -6.93 -1.33 -7.68
CA ARG A 270 -7.06 -2.16 -6.48
C ARG A 270 -8.43 -2.85 -6.44
N ARG A 271 -8.45 -4.13 -6.11
CA ARG A 271 -9.63 -4.98 -5.98
C ARG A 271 -9.56 -5.79 -4.69
N ASP A 272 -10.73 -6.04 -4.12
CA ASP A 272 -10.87 -6.93 -2.98
C ASP A 272 -11.26 -8.33 -3.48
N VAL A 273 -10.61 -9.35 -2.92
CA VAL A 273 -10.90 -10.75 -3.20
C VAL A 273 -11.07 -11.45 -1.86
N ASP A 274 -12.15 -12.20 -1.70
CA ASP A 274 -12.45 -12.91 -0.46
C ASP A 274 -11.99 -14.37 -0.58
N LEU A 275 -11.15 -14.83 0.33
CA LEU A 275 -10.69 -16.23 0.40
C LEU A 275 -11.38 -16.96 1.55
N VAL A 276 -12.01 -18.09 1.26
CA VAL A 276 -12.65 -18.95 2.27
C VAL A 276 -11.97 -20.31 2.21
N PHE A 277 -11.55 -20.84 3.36
CA PHE A 277 -10.97 -22.18 3.46
C PHE A 277 -11.95 -23.09 4.20
N GLY A 278 -12.27 -24.24 3.64
CA GLY A 278 -13.13 -25.21 4.31
C GLY A 278 -13.58 -26.34 3.40
N ASN A 279 -14.18 -27.34 4.02
CA ASN A 279 -14.64 -28.54 3.34
C ASN A 279 -15.97 -28.29 2.58
N VAL A 280 -15.95 -28.51 1.27
CA VAL A 280 -17.10 -28.21 0.41
C VAL A 280 -18.23 -29.19 0.66
N ARG A 281 -18.04 -30.51 0.81
CA ARG A 281 -19.17 -31.41 1.12
C ARG A 281 -19.86 -31.09 2.46
N ASP A 282 -19.15 -30.59 3.46
CA ASP A 282 -19.65 -30.42 4.82
C ASP A 282 -20.53 -29.16 4.98
N SER A 283 -21.84 -29.35 4.96
CA SER A 283 -22.83 -28.29 5.13
C SER A 283 -22.91 -27.69 6.54
N SER A 284 -22.36 -28.38 7.55
CA SER A 284 -22.29 -27.85 8.91
C SER A 284 -21.14 -26.87 9.09
N TRP A 285 -20.08 -27.02 8.29
CA TRP A 285 -18.93 -26.13 8.29
C TRP A 285 -19.11 -25.00 7.28
N LEU A 286 -19.18 -25.32 5.98
CA LEU A 286 -19.49 -24.32 4.96
C LEU A 286 -20.99 -24.36 4.72
N THR A 287 -21.74 -23.39 5.24
CA THR A 287 -23.16 -23.22 4.87
C THR A 287 -23.29 -22.56 3.49
N ASP A 288 -24.48 -22.57 2.88
CA ASP A 288 -24.68 -21.97 1.55
C ASP A 288 -24.36 -20.46 1.53
N ASP A 289 -24.54 -19.76 2.65
CA ASP A 289 -24.17 -18.34 2.81
C ASP A 289 -22.65 -18.09 2.69
N HIS A 290 -21.81 -19.10 2.97
CA HIS A 290 -20.36 -18.99 2.80
C HIS A 290 -19.95 -18.86 1.33
N PHE A 291 -20.81 -19.24 0.39
CA PHE A 291 -20.53 -19.11 -1.04
C PHE A 291 -20.96 -17.75 -1.60
N ALA A 292 -21.79 -16.98 -0.89
CA ALA A 292 -22.27 -15.68 -1.34
C ALA A 292 -21.18 -14.58 -1.26
N SER A 293 -20.84 -13.96 -2.39
CA SER A 293 -19.85 -12.88 -2.45
C SER A 293 -20.45 -11.50 -2.17
N ARG A 294 -19.63 -10.58 -1.66
CA ARG A 294 -20.03 -9.18 -1.43
C ARG A 294 -20.19 -8.45 -2.77
N PRO A 295 -21.03 -7.40 -2.84
CA PRO A 295 -21.16 -6.60 -4.05
C PRO A 295 -19.80 -6.08 -4.55
N GLY A 296 -19.48 -6.38 -5.81
CA GLY A 296 -18.25 -5.88 -6.45
C GLY A 296 -16.99 -6.71 -6.23
N THR A 297 -17.04 -7.76 -5.39
CA THR A 297 -15.89 -8.64 -5.13
C THR A 297 -16.04 -10.02 -5.78
N TRP A 298 -14.94 -10.76 -5.82
CA TRP A 298 -14.93 -12.19 -6.13
C TRP A 298 -14.56 -12.97 -4.87
N ARG A 299 -15.19 -14.13 -4.68
CA ARG A 299 -14.88 -15.07 -3.61
C ARG A 299 -14.20 -16.32 -4.19
N PHE A 300 -13.19 -16.82 -3.50
CA PHE A 300 -12.51 -18.07 -3.82
C PHE A 300 -12.62 -19.00 -2.61
N VAL A 301 -13.32 -20.12 -2.79
CA VAL A 301 -13.45 -21.16 -1.76
C VAL A 301 -12.41 -22.23 -2.06
N LEU A 302 -11.49 -22.46 -1.13
CA LEU A 302 -10.42 -23.44 -1.25
C LEU A 302 -10.69 -24.62 -0.33
N ASP A 303 -10.86 -25.80 -0.92
CA ASP A 303 -11.04 -27.04 -0.17
C ASP A 303 -9.68 -27.71 0.14
N HIS A 304 -9.69 -28.70 1.03
CA HIS A 304 -8.55 -29.49 1.43
C HIS A 304 -8.35 -30.71 0.53
N PRO A 305 -7.10 -31.12 0.26
CA PRO A 305 -6.79 -32.28 -0.59
C PRO A 305 -6.88 -33.60 0.20
N PHE A 306 -7.79 -33.69 1.16
CA PHE A 306 -8.06 -34.89 1.94
C PHE A 306 -9.35 -34.71 2.74
N ASP A 307 -9.93 -35.83 3.15
CA ASP A 307 -11.14 -35.85 3.97
C ASP A 307 -11.14 -36.97 5.02
N GLU A 308 -12.25 -37.06 5.76
CA GLU A 308 -12.59 -38.18 6.62
C GLU A 308 -12.78 -39.47 5.80
N GLU A 309 -12.44 -40.59 6.43
CA GLU A 309 -12.45 -41.89 5.77
C GLU A 309 -13.85 -42.26 5.27
N GLY A 310 -13.95 -42.69 4.00
CA GLY A 310 -15.21 -43.06 3.35
C GLY A 310 -15.86 -41.96 2.50
N HIS A 311 -15.34 -40.73 2.52
CA HIS A 311 -15.79 -39.65 1.65
C HIS A 311 -14.94 -39.53 0.38
N SER A 312 -15.54 -38.98 -0.68
CA SER A 312 -14.89 -38.81 -1.99
C SER A 312 -15.29 -37.50 -2.65
N SER A 313 -14.47 -37.05 -3.61
CA SER A 313 -14.72 -35.85 -4.43
C SER A 313 -16.11 -35.83 -5.10
N ALA A 314 -16.77 -36.98 -5.29
CA ALA A 314 -18.10 -37.05 -5.89
C ALA A 314 -19.19 -36.35 -5.03
N GLU A 315 -19.03 -36.36 -3.70
CA GLU A 315 -19.93 -35.65 -2.78
C GLU A 315 -19.78 -34.13 -2.92
N ASP A 316 -18.55 -33.64 -3.10
CA ASP A 316 -18.25 -32.22 -3.31
C ASP A 316 -18.90 -31.73 -4.62
N PHE A 317 -18.72 -32.44 -5.73
CA PHE A 317 -19.37 -32.10 -7.00
C PHE A 317 -20.89 -32.13 -6.91
N SER A 318 -21.45 -33.14 -6.24
CA SER A 318 -22.89 -33.22 -6.00
C SER A 318 -23.43 -32.02 -5.21
N ARG A 319 -22.62 -31.45 -4.30
CA ARG A 319 -22.97 -30.22 -3.60
C ARG A 319 -22.86 -28.99 -4.49
N LEU A 320 -21.79 -28.87 -5.28
CA LEU A 320 -21.62 -27.75 -6.21
C LEU A 320 -22.74 -27.69 -7.25
N ASP A 321 -23.16 -28.84 -7.80
CA ASP A 321 -24.27 -28.93 -8.74
C ASP A 321 -25.59 -28.48 -8.10
N ARG A 322 -25.82 -28.84 -6.82
CA ARG A 322 -26.97 -28.33 -6.05
C ARG A 322 -26.91 -26.81 -5.90
N LEU A 323 -25.77 -26.25 -5.48
CA LEU A 323 -25.59 -24.79 -5.35
C LEU A 323 -25.86 -24.07 -6.68
N LEU A 324 -25.31 -24.58 -7.78
CA LEU A 324 -25.55 -24.08 -9.14
C LEU A 324 -27.03 -24.14 -9.58
N SER A 325 -27.80 -25.11 -9.07
CA SER A 325 -29.22 -25.28 -9.39
C SER A 325 -30.14 -24.30 -8.65
N THR A 326 -29.74 -23.83 -7.46
CA THR A 326 -30.55 -22.92 -6.62
C THR A 326 -30.65 -21.48 -7.16
N GLY A 327 -29.80 -21.11 -8.12
CA GLY A 327 -30.05 -20.00 -9.04
C GLY A 327 -29.61 -18.60 -8.58
N GLN A 328 -28.90 -18.45 -7.46
CA GLN A 328 -28.23 -17.18 -7.17
C GLN A 328 -26.86 -17.16 -7.84
N PRO A 329 -26.60 -16.32 -8.87
CA PRO A 329 -25.27 -16.16 -9.42
C PRO A 329 -24.38 -15.57 -8.32
N GLN A 330 -23.39 -16.34 -7.90
CA GLN A 330 -22.41 -15.92 -6.92
C GLN A 330 -21.10 -15.77 -7.65
N ARG A 331 -20.48 -14.58 -7.61
CA ARG A 331 -19.12 -14.34 -8.13
C ARG A 331 -18.11 -15.09 -7.27
N THR A 332 -18.16 -16.41 -7.38
CA THR A 332 -17.52 -17.37 -6.49
C THR A 332 -16.92 -18.48 -7.33
N VAL A 333 -15.63 -18.73 -7.14
CA VAL A 333 -14.93 -19.86 -7.72
C VAL A 333 -14.56 -20.81 -6.59
N VAL A 334 -14.88 -22.08 -6.76
CA VAL A 334 -14.49 -23.15 -5.84
C VAL A 334 -13.29 -23.88 -6.44
N TRP A 335 -12.23 -24.00 -5.66
CA TRP A 335 -11.02 -24.74 -5.99
C TRP A 335 -11.00 -26.05 -5.19
N LEU A 336 -11.45 -27.12 -5.83
CA LEU A 336 -11.49 -28.48 -5.30
C LEU A 336 -10.19 -29.20 -5.69
N PRO A 337 -9.23 -29.42 -4.78
CA PRO A 337 -8.04 -30.17 -5.10
C PRO A 337 -8.32 -31.68 -5.17
N HIS A 338 -7.50 -32.42 -5.91
CA HIS A 338 -7.46 -33.88 -5.82
C HIS A 338 -6.98 -34.32 -4.43
N PHE A 339 -7.41 -35.50 -3.99
CA PHE A 339 -6.93 -36.05 -2.73
C PHE A 339 -5.46 -36.52 -2.80
N LEU A 340 -4.72 -36.29 -1.71
CA LEU A 340 -3.35 -36.78 -1.53
C LEU A 340 -3.34 -38.31 -1.37
N SER A 341 -2.28 -38.95 -1.86
CA SER A 341 -2.07 -40.38 -1.64
C SER A 341 -1.87 -40.71 -0.17
N ALA A 342 -2.04 -41.99 0.21
CA ALA A 342 -1.83 -42.45 1.58
C ALA A 342 -0.41 -42.14 2.11
N ASP A 343 0.60 -42.20 1.24
CA ASP A 343 1.97 -41.85 1.60
C ASP A 343 2.15 -40.35 1.81
N LYS A 344 1.57 -39.51 0.95
CA LYS A 344 1.59 -38.05 1.16
C LYS A 344 0.78 -37.62 2.40
N MET A 345 -0.26 -38.37 2.74
CA MET A 345 -0.97 -38.19 4.01
C MET A 345 -0.11 -38.56 5.22
N ARG A 346 0.77 -39.56 5.10
CA ARG A 346 1.76 -39.89 6.14
C ARG A 346 2.80 -38.79 6.32
N ASP A 347 3.30 -38.25 5.20
CA ASP A 347 4.20 -37.09 5.18
C ASP A 347 3.55 -35.88 5.86
N LEU A 348 2.27 -35.60 5.57
CA LEU A 348 1.52 -34.51 6.19
C LEU A 348 1.39 -34.68 7.71
N ARG A 349 1.00 -35.88 8.17
CA ARG A 349 0.90 -36.19 9.60
C ARG A 349 2.24 -35.99 10.31
N ARG A 350 3.32 -36.47 9.70
CA ARG A 350 4.67 -36.29 10.23
C ARG A 350 5.06 -34.82 10.28
N LEU A 351 4.78 -34.06 9.22
CA LEU A 351 5.07 -32.63 9.18
C LEU A 351 4.31 -31.87 10.28
N VAL A 352 3.03 -32.17 10.53
CA VAL A 352 2.27 -31.56 11.64
C VAL A 352 2.98 -31.74 12.99
N ILE A 353 3.49 -32.94 13.27
CA ILE A 353 4.20 -33.22 14.52
C ILE A 353 5.50 -32.43 14.58
N LEU A 354 6.29 -32.45 13.50
CA LEU A 354 7.59 -31.76 13.46
C LEU A 354 7.45 -30.24 13.53
N ASP A 355 6.44 -29.69 12.85
CA ASP A 355 6.14 -28.26 12.85
C ASP A 355 5.83 -27.80 14.28
N TRP A 356 4.93 -28.50 14.97
CA TRP A 356 4.63 -28.22 16.37
C TRP A 356 5.85 -28.37 17.29
N LEU A 357 6.65 -29.43 17.12
CA LEU A 357 7.80 -29.74 17.97
C LEU A 357 8.91 -28.69 17.85
N LEU A 358 9.18 -28.24 16.63
CA LEU A 358 10.31 -27.35 16.30
C LEU A 358 9.96 -25.86 16.40
N GLU A 359 8.67 -25.52 16.42
CA GLU A 359 8.18 -24.15 16.56
C GLU A 359 8.20 -23.66 18.03
N GLY A 360 8.42 -22.35 18.21
CA GLY A 360 8.38 -21.67 19.51
C GLY A 360 9.73 -21.50 20.21
N THR A 361 9.70 -21.25 21.53
CA THR A 361 10.87 -20.87 22.36
C THR A 361 11.77 -22.05 22.76
N GLY A 362 11.48 -23.28 22.30
CA GLY A 362 12.29 -24.48 22.56
C GLY A 362 11.88 -25.30 23.79
N GLU A 363 10.81 -24.91 24.51
CA GLU A 363 10.27 -25.69 25.64
C GLU A 363 9.65 -27.02 25.18
N ARG A 364 8.93 -27.01 24.05
CA ARG A 364 8.36 -28.22 23.42
C ARG A 364 9.44 -29.24 23.10
N TRP A 365 10.52 -28.77 22.47
CA TRP A 365 11.70 -29.59 22.19
C TRP A 365 12.32 -30.17 23.47
N SER A 366 12.60 -29.32 24.46
CA SER A 366 13.30 -29.71 25.68
C SER A 366 12.55 -30.78 26.48
N SER A 367 11.22 -30.70 26.53
CA SER A 367 10.37 -31.67 27.25
C SER A 367 10.26 -33.03 26.53
N HIS A 368 10.26 -33.05 25.21
CA HIS A 368 10.09 -34.29 24.44
C HIS A 368 11.41 -35.03 24.19
N ALA A 369 12.54 -34.34 24.32
CA ALA A 369 13.89 -34.90 24.17
C ALA A 369 14.62 -35.12 25.52
N ASP A 370 13.91 -35.02 26.65
CA ASP A 370 14.50 -35.03 27.99
C ASP A 370 15.21 -36.35 28.38
N HIS A 371 14.87 -37.44 27.72
CA HIS A 371 15.45 -38.77 27.91
C HIS A 371 16.76 -38.98 27.16
N LEU A 372 17.10 -38.08 26.23
CA LEU A 372 18.36 -38.11 25.48
C LEU A 372 19.45 -37.28 26.18
N SER A 373 20.72 -37.62 25.94
CA SER A 373 21.85 -36.82 26.39
C SER A 373 21.90 -35.45 25.68
N GLU A 374 22.60 -34.46 26.24
CA GLU A 374 22.67 -33.11 25.63
C GLU A 374 23.25 -33.12 24.21
N VAL A 375 24.24 -33.99 23.96
CA VAL A 375 24.84 -34.19 22.63
C VAL A 375 23.83 -34.82 21.68
N ASP A 376 23.15 -35.89 22.11
CA ASP A 376 22.15 -36.60 21.30
C ASP A 376 20.94 -35.70 20.98
N ARG A 377 20.54 -34.83 21.91
CA ARG A 377 19.49 -33.82 21.67
C ARG A 377 19.88 -32.85 20.56
N ALA A 378 21.11 -32.34 20.56
CA ALA A 378 21.56 -31.42 19.53
C ALA A 378 21.56 -32.09 18.14
N THR A 379 22.06 -33.32 18.07
CA THR A 379 22.08 -34.13 16.84
C THR A 379 20.67 -34.47 16.35
N ALA A 380 19.80 -34.98 17.23
CA ALA A 380 18.41 -35.28 16.90
C ALA A 380 17.66 -34.04 16.38
N ARG A 381 17.90 -32.87 16.96
CA ARG A 381 17.30 -31.62 16.50
C ARG A 381 17.71 -31.30 15.08
N HIS A 382 18.98 -31.45 14.75
CA HIS A 382 19.48 -31.17 13.41
C HIS A 382 18.86 -32.10 12.37
N ILE A 383 18.77 -33.40 12.69
CA ILE A 383 18.11 -34.41 11.83
C ILE A 383 16.65 -34.05 11.58
N LEU A 384 15.89 -33.77 12.65
CA LEU A 384 14.46 -33.48 12.53
C LEU A 384 14.19 -32.15 11.81
N GLN A 385 15.08 -31.16 11.92
CA GLN A 385 15.00 -29.91 11.14
C GLN A 385 15.23 -30.14 9.64
N ALA A 386 16.20 -30.99 9.29
CA ALA A 386 16.42 -31.38 7.89
C ALA A 386 15.20 -32.15 7.34
N GLN A 387 14.65 -33.08 8.13
CA GLN A 387 13.43 -33.82 7.77
C GLN A 387 12.22 -32.89 7.60
N HIS A 388 12.01 -31.93 8.50
CA HIS A 388 10.94 -30.93 8.41
C HIS A 388 11.04 -30.13 7.10
N SER A 389 12.24 -29.62 6.78
CA SER A 389 12.47 -28.84 5.57
C SER A 389 12.16 -29.65 4.30
N SER A 390 12.61 -30.90 4.25
CA SER A 390 12.38 -31.79 3.12
C SER A 390 10.91 -32.19 2.96
N LEU A 391 10.23 -32.55 4.05
CA LEU A 391 8.80 -32.87 4.05
C LEU A 391 7.96 -31.68 3.61
N ARG A 392 8.30 -30.48 4.08
CA ARG A 392 7.62 -29.23 3.70
C ARG A 392 7.74 -28.95 2.20
N GLU A 393 8.94 -29.02 1.63
CA GLU A 393 9.14 -28.81 0.18
C GLU A 393 8.39 -29.87 -0.65
N SER A 394 8.45 -31.13 -0.22
CA SER A 394 7.73 -32.26 -0.83
C SER A 394 6.22 -32.06 -0.81
N LEU A 395 5.65 -31.57 0.30
CA LEU A 395 4.23 -31.29 0.42
C LEU A 395 3.79 -30.08 -0.38
N ILE A 396 4.58 -29.00 -0.45
CA ILE A 396 4.29 -27.85 -1.33
C ILE A 396 4.13 -28.33 -2.79
N ARG A 397 5.08 -29.15 -3.27
CA ARG A 397 5.01 -29.75 -4.62
C ARG A 397 3.79 -30.66 -4.81
N ALA A 398 3.38 -31.38 -3.77
CA ALA A 398 2.20 -32.24 -3.81
C ALA A 398 0.91 -31.42 -3.85
N LEU A 399 0.82 -30.33 -3.09
CA LEU A 399 -0.31 -29.41 -3.10
C LEU A 399 -0.46 -28.73 -4.47
N GLU A 400 0.62 -28.29 -5.11
CA GLU A 400 0.56 -27.72 -6.46
C GLU A 400 0.01 -28.73 -7.50
N GLN A 401 0.28 -30.02 -7.32
CA GLN A 401 -0.31 -31.09 -8.15
C GLN A 401 -1.79 -31.32 -7.79
N ALA A 402 -2.12 -31.35 -6.51
CA ALA A 402 -3.49 -31.55 -6.02
C ALA A 402 -4.43 -30.46 -6.55
N TYR A 403 -4.02 -29.19 -6.46
CA TYR A 403 -4.75 -28.04 -6.99
C TYR A 403 -4.69 -27.93 -8.53
N GLY A 404 -4.06 -28.88 -9.23
CA GLY A 404 -4.04 -28.96 -10.70
C GLY A 404 -3.18 -27.88 -11.39
N VAL A 405 -2.23 -27.27 -10.67
CA VAL A 405 -1.27 -26.31 -11.25
C VAL A 405 -0.11 -27.05 -11.90
N LEU A 406 0.35 -28.14 -11.28
CA LEU A 406 1.35 -29.04 -11.84
C LEU A 406 0.72 -30.35 -12.28
N ALA A 407 1.30 -30.99 -13.29
CA ALA A 407 0.88 -32.32 -13.71
C ALA A 407 1.16 -33.36 -12.61
N PRO A 408 0.23 -34.27 -12.33
CA PRO A 408 0.38 -35.25 -11.26
C PRO A 408 1.46 -36.29 -11.59
N SER A 409 2.35 -36.52 -10.63
CA SER A 409 3.32 -37.60 -10.64
C SER A 409 2.72 -38.84 -9.99
N GLY A 410 3.12 -40.03 -10.47
CA GLY A 410 2.66 -41.30 -9.91
C GLY A 410 2.91 -41.39 -8.39
N GLY A 411 1.90 -41.83 -7.63
CA GLY A 411 1.99 -42.02 -6.18
C GLY A 411 1.85 -40.75 -5.33
N VAL A 412 1.63 -39.57 -5.93
CA VAL A 412 1.40 -38.32 -5.18
C VAL A 412 -0.07 -38.13 -4.83
N LEU A 413 -0.97 -38.40 -5.78
CA LEU A 413 -2.41 -38.25 -5.61
C LEU A 413 -3.07 -39.62 -5.42
N ALA A 414 -4.23 -39.63 -4.76
CA ALA A 414 -5.11 -40.79 -4.70
C ALA A 414 -5.72 -41.05 -6.10
N ASP A 415 -5.98 -42.31 -6.41
CA ASP A 415 -6.65 -42.71 -7.66
C ASP A 415 -8.17 -42.54 -7.49
N GLU A 416 -8.67 -41.35 -7.87
CA GLU A 416 -10.09 -41.02 -7.84
C GLU A 416 -10.65 -40.91 -9.26
N SER A 417 -11.39 -41.92 -9.70
CA SER A 417 -11.99 -41.99 -11.03
C SER A 417 -13.05 -40.91 -11.32
N HIS A 418 -13.55 -40.20 -10.30
CA HIS A 418 -14.60 -39.19 -10.41
C HIS A 418 -14.11 -37.74 -10.25
N HIS A 419 -12.81 -37.50 -10.11
CA HIS A 419 -12.29 -36.13 -9.99
C HIS A 419 -12.05 -35.51 -11.37
N GLU A 420 -13.07 -34.85 -11.93
CA GLU A 420 -13.04 -34.35 -13.32
C GLU A 420 -12.34 -33.01 -13.50
N ARG A 421 -12.45 -32.10 -12.51
CA ARG A 421 -11.94 -30.72 -12.60
C ARG A 421 -11.62 -30.13 -11.23
N VAL A 422 -10.59 -29.30 -11.17
CA VAL A 422 -10.18 -28.64 -9.92
C VAL A 422 -10.84 -27.27 -9.69
N LEU A 423 -11.37 -26.63 -10.73
CA LEU A 423 -12.02 -25.32 -10.62
C LEU A 423 -13.47 -25.40 -11.07
N THR A 424 -14.38 -24.83 -10.27
CA THR A 424 -15.80 -24.69 -10.60
C THR A 424 -16.27 -23.28 -10.27
N SER A 425 -16.89 -22.59 -11.22
CA SER A 425 -17.52 -21.28 -10.97
C SER A 425 -18.99 -21.46 -10.61
N LEU A 426 -19.46 -20.74 -9.59
CA LEU A 426 -20.87 -20.61 -9.23
C LEU A 426 -21.56 -19.45 -9.98
N ASP A 427 -20.82 -18.73 -10.82
CA ASP A 427 -21.34 -17.77 -11.78
C ASP A 427 -21.31 -18.39 -13.19
N ARG A 428 -22.50 -18.64 -13.74
CA ARG A 428 -22.64 -19.25 -15.08
C ARG A 428 -22.11 -18.39 -16.22
N SER A 429 -21.87 -17.09 -15.98
CA SER A 429 -21.28 -16.19 -16.97
C SER A 429 -19.75 -16.30 -17.06
N PHE A 430 -19.11 -17.03 -16.15
CA PHE A 430 -17.67 -17.18 -16.05
C PHE A 430 -17.25 -18.65 -16.01
N ASP A 431 -16.41 -19.07 -16.97
CA ASP A 431 -15.74 -20.37 -16.95
C ASP A 431 -14.29 -20.19 -16.46
N PRO A 432 -13.91 -20.77 -15.31
CA PRO A 432 -12.56 -20.66 -14.78
C PRO A 432 -11.56 -21.57 -15.52
N GLY A 433 -12.00 -22.49 -16.38
CA GLY A 433 -11.11 -23.42 -17.09
C GLY A 433 -10.18 -24.18 -16.14
N THR A 434 -8.96 -24.47 -16.59
CA THR A 434 -7.90 -25.05 -15.74
C THR A 434 -7.02 -23.97 -15.11
N PRO A 435 -6.38 -24.24 -13.96
CA PRO A 435 -5.34 -23.36 -13.42
C PRO A 435 -4.22 -23.11 -14.44
N ARG A 436 -3.67 -21.90 -14.49
CA ARG A 436 -2.60 -21.51 -15.43
C ARG A 436 -1.46 -20.81 -14.70
N GLY A 437 -0.26 -21.37 -14.72
CA GLY A 437 0.89 -20.75 -14.08
C GLY A 437 2.02 -21.72 -13.87
N THR A 438 3.12 -21.22 -13.31
CA THR A 438 4.29 -22.03 -12.91
C THR A 438 4.25 -22.47 -11.45
N GLY A 439 3.26 -22.00 -10.69
CA GLY A 439 3.03 -22.31 -9.28
C GLY A 439 1.72 -21.68 -8.79
N LEU A 440 1.28 -21.99 -7.57
CA LEU A 440 -0.07 -21.64 -7.10
C LEU A 440 -0.36 -20.12 -7.13
N ARG A 441 0.61 -19.30 -6.75
CA ARG A 441 0.48 -17.82 -6.81
C ARG A 441 0.15 -17.30 -8.20
N SER A 442 0.86 -17.75 -9.23
CA SER A 442 0.62 -17.27 -10.60
C SER A 442 -0.72 -17.76 -11.14
N ALA A 443 -1.11 -19.00 -10.80
CA ALA A 443 -2.43 -19.54 -11.11
C ALA A 443 -3.58 -18.76 -10.45
N TYR A 444 -3.40 -18.38 -9.18
CA TYR A 444 -4.38 -17.54 -8.48
C TYR A 444 -4.50 -16.16 -9.10
N LEU A 445 -3.39 -15.47 -9.39
CA LEU A 445 -3.43 -14.14 -9.99
C LEU A 445 -4.00 -14.15 -11.42
N ASP A 446 -3.71 -15.17 -12.23
CA ASP A 446 -4.34 -15.38 -13.55
C ASP A 446 -5.85 -15.60 -13.41
N LEU A 447 -6.27 -16.42 -12.44
CA LEU A 447 -7.68 -16.68 -12.20
C LEU A 447 -8.43 -15.42 -11.76
N VAL A 448 -7.83 -14.61 -10.89
CA VAL A 448 -8.35 -13.28 -10.48
C VAL A 448 -8.45 -12.34 -11.68
N ASP A 449 -7.42 -12.28 -12.55
CA ASP A 449 -7.43 -11.45 -13.76
C ASP A 449 -8.57 -11.85 -14.70
N ARG A 450 -8.76 -13.15 -14.95
CA ARG A 450 -9.83 -13.66 -15.80
C ARG A 450 -11.21 -13.39 -15.21
N ALA A 451 -11.38 -13.57 -13.90
CA ALA A 451 -12.64 -13.29 -13.21
C ALA A 451 -13.04 -11.82 -13.30
N TYR A 452 -12.11 -10.90 -13.04
CA TYR A 452 -12.37 -9.47 -13.17
C TYR A 452 -12.49 -9.00 -14.62
N THR A 453 -11.76 -9.61 -15.56
CA THR A 453 -11.89 -9.33 -17.01
C THR A 453 -13.27 -9.75 -17.53
N ALA A 454 -13.79 -10.91 -17.11
CA ALA A 454 -15.15 -11.34 -17.44
C ALA A 454 -16.20 -10.38 -16.86
N THR A 455 -15.95 -9.86 -15.64
CA THR A 455 -16.85 -8.91 -14.97
C THR A 455 -16.82 -7.51 -15.60
N TYR A 456 -15.64 -7.02 -15.98
CA TYR A 456 -15.39 -5.68 -16.47
C TYR A 456 -14.55 -5.68 -17.76
N PRO A 457 -15.08 -6.20 -18.88
CA PRO A 457 -14.32 -6.34 -20.13
C PRO A 457 -13.90 -5.00 -20.75
N GLY A 458 -14.52 -3.89 -20.34
CA GLY A 458 -14.16 -2.53 -20.77
C GLY A 458 -13.20 -1.80 -19.83
N HIS A 459 -12.66 -2.46 -18.80
CA HIS A 459 -11.79 -1.80 -17.83
C HIS A 459 -10.51 -1.26 -18.51
N PRO A 460 -10.12 -0.01 -18.26
CA PRO A 460 -8.86 0.54 -18.78
C PRO A 460 -7.65 -0.29 -18.36
N GLU A 461 -6.69 -0.48 -19.28
CA GLU A 461 -5.42 -1.14 -18.99
C GLU A 461 -4.38 -0.08 -18.62
N PHE A 462 -4.16 0.13 -17.31
CA PHE A 462 -3.16 1.08 -16.83
C PHE A 462 -1.79 0.42 -16.69
N GLU A 463 -0.92 0.58 -17.69
CA GLU A 463 0.43 0.00 -17.65
C GLU A 463 1.43 0.78 -16.76
N PRO A 464 2.18 0.14 -15.85
CA PRO A 464 2.16 -1.30 -15.51
C PRO A 464 0.90 -1.73 -14.74
N GLY A 465 0.30 -2.85 -15.12
CA GLY A 465 -0.99 -3.31 -14.57
C GLY A 465 -0.98 -3.78 -13.11
N ASP A 466 0.19 -4.08 -12.56
CA ASP A 466 0.42 -4.54 -11.17
C ASP A 466 0.63 -3.39 -10.17
N VAL A 467 0.69 -2.14 -10.65
CA VAL A 467 0.88 -0.95 -9.80
C VAL A 467 -0.44 -0.20 -9.65
N GLU A 468 -0.91 0.10 -8.44
CA GLU A 468 -2.16 0.84 -8.26
C GLU A 468 -2.07 2.26 -8.83
N VAL A 469 -3.13 2.73 -9.51
CA VAL A 469 -3.30 4.14 -9.89
C VAL A 469 -3.63 4.95 -8.64
N ARG A 470 -2.75 5.89 -8.29
CA ARG A 470 -2.88 6.68 -7.06
C ARG A 470 -3.63 7.99 -7.28
N GLY A 471 -4.23 8.51 -6.22
CA GLY A 471 -4.91 9.81 -6.23
C GLY A 471 -4.03 10.97 -6.72
N VAL A 472 -2.71 10.91 -6.53
CA VAL A 472 -1.76 11.92 -7.02
C VAL A 472 -1.71 11.95 -8.56
N GLU A 473 -1.74 10.79 -9.21
CA GLU A 473 -1.77 10.68 -10.69
C GLU A 473 -3.09 11.24 -11.23
N LEU A 474 -4.22 10.91 -10.58
CA LEU A 474 -5.54 11.44 -10.95
C LEU A 474 -5.62 12.97 -10.83
N LYS A 475 -5.08 13.54 -9.74
CA LYS A 475 -4.98 15.00 -9.55
C LYS A 475 -4.09 15.65 -10.61
N ALA A 476 -2.98 15.02 -10.95
CA ALA A 476 -2.09 15.51 -11.99
C ALA A 476 -2.79 15.57 -13.35
N VAL A 477 -3.58 14.53 -13.72
CA VAL A 477 -4.40 14.57 -14.94
C VAL A 477 -5.43 15.69 -14.84
N HIS A 478 -6.16 15.82 -13.73
CA HIS A 478 -7.14 16.89 -13.54
C HIS A 478 -6.53 18.30 -13.72
N ALA A 479 -5.34 18.54 -13.18
CA ALA A 479 -4.64 19.82 -13.38
C ALA A 479 -4.30 20.11 -14.85
N HIS A 480 -3.94 19.08 -15.63
CA HIS A 480 -3.71 19.21 -17.07
C HIS A 480 -5.02 19.46 -17.85
N LEU A 481 -6.13 18.85 -17.45
CA LEU A 481 -7.45 19.12 -18.02
C LEU A 481 -7.85 20.59 -17.84
N VAL A 482 -7.70 21.12 -16.62
CA VAL A 482 -8.00 22.52 -16.29
C VAL A 482 -7.17 23.48 -17.13
N ARG A 483 -5.85 23.24 -17.20
CA ARG A 483 -4.94 24.06 -18.01
C ARG A 483 -5.26 23.99 -19.51
N ALA A 484 -5.53 22.80 -20.02
CA ALA A 484 -5.90 22.62 -21.42
C ALA A 484 -7.20 23.35 -21.74
N MET A 485 -8.23 23.30 -20.89
CA MET A 485 -9.48 24.01 -21.14
C MET A 485 -9.34 25.54 -21.13
N ALA A 486 -8.33 26.08 -20.46
CA ALA A 486 -8.04 27.51 -20.47
C ALA A 486 -7.21 27.95 -21.69
N ASP A 487 -6.57 27.01 -22.40
CA ASP A 487 -5.77 27.29 -23.59
C ASP A 487 -6.66 27.30 -24.86
N PRO A 488 -6.55 28.31 -25.74
CA PRO A 488 -7.37 28.40 -26.95
C PRO A 488 -7.24 27.20 -27.91
N GLN A 489 -6.07 26.56 -27.94
CA GLN A 489 -5.81 25.35 -28.76
C GLN A 489 -6.10 24.06 -27.99
N LYS A 490 -6.52 24.17 -26.73
CA LYS A 490 -6.68 23.07 -25.78
C LYS A 490 -5.45 22.17 -25.67
N ARG A 491 -4.28 22.78 -25.81
CA ARG A 491 -2.99 22.11 -25.88
C ARG A 491 -2.01 22.77 -24.93
N VAL A 492 -1.47 21.99 -23.99
CA VAL A 492 -0.53 22.51 -22.99
C VAL A 492 0.70 21.61 -22.88
N PRO A 493 1.88 22.14 -22.53
CA PRO A 493 3.06 21.31 -22.29
C PRO A 493 2.83 20.38 -21.10
N LEU A 494 3.32 19.15 -21.20
CA LEU A 494 3.34 18.18 -20.09
C LEU A 494 4.36 18.63 -19.03
N GLN A 495 3.95 18.67 -17.77
CA GLN A 495 4.80 19.11 -16.65
C GLN A 495 4.50 18.29 -15.38
N GLY A 496 5.47 18.22 -14.45
CA GLY A 496 5.31 17.44 -13.22
C GLY A 496 5.38 15.94 -13.48
N ASP A 497 4.39 15.17 -13.00
CA ASP A 497 4.30 13.72 -13.17
C ASP A 497 3.83 13.31 -14.58
N VAL A 498 4.71 13.51 -15.57
CA VAL A 498 4.41 13.21 -16.99
C VAL A 498 4.09 11.73 -17.20
N LYS A 499 4.73 10.82 -16.46
CA LYS A 499 4.51 9.38 -16.60
C LYS A 499 3.13 8.99 -16.09
N GLY A 500 2.74 9.44 -14.89
CA GLY A 500 1.42 9.19 -14.32
C GLY A 500 0.30 9.81 -15.16
N VAL A 501 0.49 11.05 -15.64
CA VAL A 501 -0.48 11.71 -16.53
C VAL A 501 -0.68 10.92 -17.82
N ARG A 502 0.40 10.46 -18.44
CA ARG A 502 0.33 9.68 -19.68
C ARG A 502 -0.36 8.34 -19.46
N ARG A 503 0.02 7.64 -18.39
CA ARG A 503 -0.53 6.34 -18.00
C ARG A 503 -2.05 6.40 -17.82
N VAL A 504 -2.53 7.37 -17.03
CA VAL A 504 -3.94 7.48 -16.69
C VAL A 504 -4.75 8.08 -17.84
N ALA A 505 -4.33 9.22 -18.39
CA ALA A 505 -5.16 9.96 -19.33
C ALA A 505 -5.38 9.20 -20.65
N ASN A 506 -4.36 8.53 -21.16
CA ASN A 506 -4.46 7.78 -22.42
C ASN A 506 -5.30 6.52 -22.25
N ALA A 507 -5.08 5.73 -21.19
CA ALA A 507 -5.83 4.50 -20.95
C ALA A 507 -7.31 4.75 -20.61
N LEU A 508 -7.59 5.79 -19.81
CA LEU A 508 -8.95 6.16 -19.45
C LEU A 508 -9.67 6.95 -20.55
N GLY A 509 -8.96 7.52 -21.52
CA GLY A 509 -9.56 8.36 -22.57
C GLY A 509 -10.00 9.74 -22.06
N MET A 510 -9.19 10.33 -21.18
CA MET A 510 -9.39 11.69 -20.62
C MET A 510 -8.70 12.78 -21.43
N GLY A 511 -8.06 12.44 -22.54
CA GLY A 511 -7.19 13.34 -23.30
C GLY A 511 -6.06 12.55 -23.92
N LYS A 512 -5.26 13.23 -24.74
CA LYS A 512 -4.06 12.65 -25.34
C LYS A 512 -2.81 13.29 -24.75
N ALA A 513 -2.12 12.54 -23.89
CA ALA A 513 -0.78 12.85 -23.43
C ALA A 513 0.24 12.30 -24.43
N ALA A 514 0.73 13.16 -25.32
CA ALA A 514 1.79 12.83 -26.27
C ALA A 514 3.17 12.82 -25.57
N GLU A 515 4.26 12.98 -26.31
CA GLU A 515 5.60 13.07 -25.74
C GLU A 515 5.81 14.35 -24.94
N THR A 516 5.41 15.49 -25.51
CA THR A 516 5.71 16.82 -24.96
C THR A 516 4.47 17.63 -24.54
N HIS A 517 3.29 17.27 -25.05
CA HIS A 517 2.06 18.04 -24.85
C HIS A 517 0.90 17.16 -24.44
N PHE A 518 0.00 17.73 -23.65
CA PHE A 518 -1.31 17.22 -23.31
C PHE A 518 -2.38 17.95 -24.14
N ILE A 519 -3.27 17.20 -24.78
CA ILE A 519 -4.33 17.73 -25.63
C ILE A 519 -5.68 17.22 -25.09
N PHE A 520 -6.64 18.13 -24.96
CA PHE A 520 -7.97 17.80 -24.47
C PHE A 520 -9.07 18.40 -25.34
N GLY A 521 -10.22 17.73 -25.42
CA GLY A 521 -11.32 18.13 -26.30
C GLY A 521 -12.32 16.99 -26.48
N ASP A 522 -13.43 17.27 -27.16
CA ASP A 522 -14.47 16.28 -27.43
C ASP A 522 -13.95 15.06 -28.22
N ASP A 523 -12.98 15.27 -29.12
CA ASP A 523 -12.35 14.22 -29.92
C ASP A 523 -11.39 13.32 -29.11
N ARG A 524 -10.99 13.76 -27.90
CA ARG A 524 -10.06 13.04 -27.01
C ARG A 524 -10.69 12.55 -25.71
N PHE A 525 -11.95 12.94 -25.46
CA PHE A 525 -12.72 12.50 -24.30
C PHE A 525 -13.65 11.34 -24.69
N THR A 526 -13.04 10.20 -25.04
CA THR A 526 -13.74 9.04 -25.61
C THR A 526 -13.56 7.79 -24.74
N PRO A 527 -14.60 6.98 -24.52
CA PRO A 527 -15.96 7.08 -25.10
C PRO A 527 -16.89 8.05 -24.35
N TRP A 528 -16.42 8.66 -23.28
CA TRP A 528 -17.26 9.34 -22.28
C TRP A 528 -18.12 10.46 -22.84
N GLY A 529 -17.58 11.26 -23.77
CA GLY A 529 -18.29 12.39 -24.36
C GLY A 529 -19.61 11.98 -25.01
N SER A 530 -19.59 10.92 -25.83
CA SER A 530 -20.78 10.39 -26.50
C SER A 530 -21.69 9.61 -25.56
N GLU A 531 -21.11 8.82 -24.65
CA GLU A 531 -21.89 7.99 -23.72
C GLU A 531 -22.69 8.84 -22.73
N LEU A 532 -22.08 9.86 -22.14
CA LEU A 532 -22.76 10.75 -21.19
C LEU A 532 -23.79 11.64 -21.89
N ALA A 533 -23.54 12.07 -23.13
CA ALA A 533 -24.53 12.81 -23.92
C ALA A 533 -25.76 11.96 -24.25
N ARG A 534 -25.55 10.70 -24.64
CA ARG A 534 -26.62 9.73 -24.89
C ARG A 534 -27.44 9.46 -23.62
N ALA A 535 -26.76 9.25 -22.49
CA ALA A 535 -27.42 9.01 -21.21
C ALA A 535 -28.26 10.22 -20.76
N LEU A 536 -27.70 11.44 -20.84
CA LEU A 536 -28.43 12.68 -20.55
C LEU A 536 -29.69 12.80 -21.43
N GLY A 537 -29.57 12.59 -22.75
CA GLY A 537 -30.72 12.63 -23.66
C GLY A 537 -31.81 11.61 -23.33
N ALA A 538 -31.43 10.41 -22.86
CA ALA A 538 -32.37 9.36 -22.48
C ALA A 538 -33.15 9.67 -21.17
N THR A 539 -32.63 10.56 -20.31
CA THR A 539 -33.33 10.95 -19.07
C THR A 539 -34.48 11.92 -19.30
N GLY A 540 -34.55 12.59 -20.47
CA GLY A 540 -35.53 13.65 -20.74
C GLY A 540 -35.32 14.93 -19.92
N ILE A 541 -34.22 15.02 -19.14
CA ILE A 541 -33.79 16.22 -18.44
C ILE A 541 -33.35 17.27 -19.46
N ASP A 542 -33.72 18.54 -19.26
CA ASP A 542 -33.22 19.66 -20.06
C ASP A 542 -31.67 19.60 -20.09
N PRO A 543 -31.02 19.61 -21.28
CA PRO A 543 -29.56 19.60 -21.39
C PRO A 543 -28.84 20.68 -20.55
N ASN A 544 -29.54 21.76 -20.19
CA ASN A 544 -29.03 22.87 -19.39
C ASN A 544 -29.32 22.74 -17.89
N ALA A 545 -30.15 21.78 -17.47
CA ALA A 545 -30.49 21.60 -16.07
C ALA A 545 -29.29 21.13 -15.22
N PRO A 546 -29.29 21.42 -13.91
CA PRO A 546 -28.35 20.85 -12.96
C PRO A 546 -28.35 19.31 -13.03
N VAL A 547 -27.16 18.71 -12.98
CA VAL A 547 -26.98 17.26 -12.93
C VAL A 547 -26.12 16.92 -11.72
N THR A 548 -26.52 15.91 -10.96
CA THR A 548 -25.79 15.48 -9.76
C THR A 548 -24.63 14.56 -10.08
N VAL A 549 -23.62 14.51 -9.20
CA VAL A 549 -22.52 13.53 -9.31
C VAL A 549 -23.04 12.10 -9.30
N ALA A 550 -24.05 11.80 -8.47
CA ALA A 550 -24.67 10.48 -8.39
C ALA A 550 -25.21 10.01 -9.74
N GLU A 551 -25.89 10.89 -10.48
CA GLU A 551 -26.44 10.58 -11.81
C GLU A 551 -25.34 10.31 -12.83
N ILE A 552 -24.27 11.11 -12.84
CA ILE A 552 -23.17 10.93 -13.79
C ILE A 552 -22.42 9.63 -13.49
N ARG A 553 -22.16 9.31 -12.22
CA ARG A 553 -21.57 8.02 -11.83
C ARG A 553 -22.45 6.85 -12.29
N ARG A 554 -23.77 6.95 -12.11
CA ARG A 554 -24.71 5.94 -12.64
C ARG A 554 -24.60 5.79 -14.15
N TRP A 555 -24.44 6.88 -14.91
CA TRP A 555 -24.24 6.80 -16.37
C TRP A 555 -22.91 6.16 -16.73
N ILE A 556 -21.83 6.47 -16.00
CA ILE A 556 -20.50 5.86 -16.17
C ILE A 556 -20.58 4.34 -15.94
N ASP A 557 -21.27 3.89 -14.89
CA ASP A 557 -21.42 2.47 -14.55
C ASP A 557 -22.27 1.70 -15.58
N GLN A 558 -23.15 2.40 -16.31
CA GLN A 558 -24.01 1.83 -17.36
C GLN A 558 -23.33 1.77 -18.75
N VAL A 559 -22.11 2.32 -18.90
CA VAL A 559 -21.35 2.23 -20.15
C VAL A 559 -21.05 0.76 -20.46
N THR A 560 -21.33 0.36 -21.70
CA THR A 560 -21.09 -1.01 -22.21
C THR A 560 -19.90 -0.99 -23.20
N PRO A 561 -18.93 -1.91 -23.10
CA PRO A 561 -18.78 -2.93 -22.05
C PRO A 561 -18.51 -2.35 -20.66
N ALA A 562 -18.95 -3.05 -19.62
CA ALA A 562 -18.79 -2.63 -18.23
C ALA A 562 -17.32 -2.38 -17.89
N ARG A 563 -17.04 -1.25 -17.23
CA ARG A 563 -15.67 -0.78 -16.97
C ARG A 563 -15.23 -0.93 -15.52
N GLY A 564 -16.17 -1.05 -14.57
CA GLY A 564 -15.87 -1.29 -13.16
C GLY A 564 -14.97 -0.25 -12.49
N LEU A 565 -15.01 1.01 -12.92
CA LEU A 565 -14.10 2.05 -12.41
C LEU A 565 -14.28 2.24 -10.90
N ARG A 566 -13.16 2.41 -10.19
CA ARG A 566 -13.22 2.86 -8.79
C ARG A 566 -13.74 4.29 -8.72
N GLN A 567 -14.32 4.66 -7.59
CA GLN A 567 -14.98 5.94 -7.40
C GLN A 567 -14.06 7.13 -7.72
N GLU A 568 -12.80 7.10 -7.27
CA GLU A 568 -11.84 8.16 -7.57
C GLU A 568 -11.48 8.28 -9.05
N VAL A 569 -11.54 7.19 -9.81
CA VAL A 569 -11.30 7.17 -11.26
C VAL A 569 -12.54 7.66 -12.01
N SER A 570 -13.73 7.23 -11.57
CA SER A 570 -15.01 7.74 -12.06
C SER A 570 -15.13 9.25 -11.86
N ASP A 571 -14.68 9.76 -10.71
CA ASP A 571 -14.65 11.19 -10.38
C ASP A 571 -13.83 12.01 -11.37
N LEU A 572 -12.72 11.47 -11.87
CA LEU A 572 -11.92 12.14 -12.90
C LEU A 572 -12.73 12.31 -14.21
N VAL A 573 -13.55 11.33 -14.57
CA VAL A 573 -14.46 11.42 -15.73
C VAL A 573 -15.52 12.50 -15.49
N VAL A 574 -16.09 12.57 -14.29
CA VAL A 574 -17.07 13.61 -13.90
C VAL A 574 -16.46 15.01 -13.99
N LEU A 575 -15.25 15.20 -13.44
CA LEU A 575 -14.52 16.46 -13.49
C LEU A 575 -14.21 16.87 -14.93
N ALA A 576 -13.74 15.95 -15.76
CA ALA A 576 -13.46 16.18 -17.18
C ALA A 576 -14.73 16.58 -17.96
N TRP A 577 -15.85 15.90 -17.72
CA TRP A 577 -17.13 16.22 -18.34
C TRP A 577 -17.64 17.60 -17.93
N GLY A 578 -17.56 17.93 -16.63
CA GLY A 578 -17.94 19.25 -16.11
C GLY A 578 -17.15 20.38 -16.77
N LEU A 579 -15.84 20.19 -16.92
CA LEU A 579 -14.96 21.15 -17.62
C LEU A 579 -15.34 21.30 -19.10
N LEU A 580 -15.51 20.20 -19.85
CA LEU A 580 -15.85 20.24 -21.28
C LEU A 580 -17.22 20.83 -21.57
N ARG A 581 -18.20 20.57 -20.70
CA ARG A 581 -19.59 21.04 -20.86
C ARG A 581 -19.84 22.39 -20.18
N GLN A 582 -18.76 23.07 -19.78
CA GLN A 582 -18.80 24.39 -19.16
C GLN A 582 -19.72 24.46 -17.93
N ARG A 583 -19.63 23.46 -17.05
CA ARG A 583 -20.44 23.39 -15.83
C ARG A 583 -19.63 23.79 -14.59
N SER A 584 -20.21 24.63 -13.73
CA SER A 584 -19.65 25.03 -12.42
C SER A 584 -20.18 24.14 -11.29
N TRP A 585 -19.42 24.06 -10.21
CA TRP A 585 -19.67 23.17 -9.07
C TRP A 585 -20.48 23.86 -7.98
N TRP A 586 -21.53 23.18 -7.50
CA TRP A 586 -22.41 23.66 -6.45
C TRP A 586 -22.63 22.60 -5.39
N HIS A 587 -22.70 23.04 -4.13
CA HIS A 587 -23.08 22.20 -3.01
C HIS A 587 -23.94 22.99 -2.03
N ARG A 588 -25.10 22.44 -1.67
CA ARG A 588 -26.09 23.07 -0.76
C ARG A 588 -26.46 24.50 -1.16
N GLY A 589 -26.58 24.75 -2.46
CA GLY A 589 -26.97 26.06 -3.00
C GLY A 589 -25.86 27.11 -3.06
N ALA A 590 -24.61 26.78 -2.70
CA ALA A 590 -23.45 27.65 -2.86
C ALA A 590 -22.50 27.14 -3.95
N SER A 591 -21.89 28.05 -4.70
CA SER A 591 -20.81 27.73 -5.64
C SER A 591 -19.56 27.33 -4.84
N ILE A 592 -18.95 26.20 -5.19
CA ILE A 592 -17.74 25.67 -4.54
C ILE A 592 -16.64 25.45 -5.57
N GLU A 593 -15.38 25.44 -5.17
CA GLU A 593 -14.31 25.01 -6.07
C GLU A 593 -14.47 23.54 -6.49
N ALA A 594 -13.96 23.20 -7.67
CA ALA A 594 -13.95 21.82 -8.16
C ALA A 594 -13.18 20.93 -7.16
N PRO A 595 -13.80 19.90 -6.57
CA PRO A 595 -13.10 19.04 -5.63
C PRO A 595 -12.02 18.19 -6.31
N ASP A 596 -11.07 17.69 -5.52
CA ASP A 596 -10.13 16.68 -6.01
C ASP A 596 -10.84 15.37 -6.41
N PRO A 597 -10.31 14.59 -7.38
CA PRO A 597 -10.75 13.22 -7.62
C PRO A 597 -10.77 12.40 -6.32
N GLY A 598 -11.86 11.66 -6.07
CA GLY A 598 -12.10 10.89 -4.84
C GLY A 598 -12.77 11.68 -3.72
N LYS A 599 -12.96 13.01 -3.86
CA LYS A 599 -13.65 13.86 -2.88
C LYS A 599 -15.04 14.34 -3.34
N LEU A 600 -15.53 13.86 -4.49
CA LEU A 600 -16.85 14.26 -4.98
C LEU A 600 -17.94 13.58 -4.13
N LEU A 601 -18.85 14.38 -3.60
CA LEU A 601 -20.02 13.88 -2.90
C LEU A 601 -21.17 13.64 -3.88
N PRO A 602 -22.01 12.59 -3.70
CA PRO A 602 -23.11 12.26 -4.60
C PRO A 602 -24.09 13.42 -4.85
N GLU A 603 -24.33 14.25 -3.84
CA GLU A 603 -25.27 15.38 -3.84
C GLU A 603 -24.70 16.68 -4.46
N MET A 604 -23.42 16.71 -4.84
CA MET A 604 -22.86 17.86 -5.54
C MET A 604 -23.50 17.99 -6.94
N GLU A 605 -23.74 19.24 -7.35
CA GLU A 605 -24.41 19.55 -8.60
C GLU A 605 -23.46 20.26 -9.58
N LEU A 606 -23.56 19.89 -10.85
CA LEU A 606 -22.91 20.57 -11.96
C LEU A 606 -23.95 21.38 -12.74
N ARG A 607 -23.78 22.70 -12.76
CA ARG A 607 -24.71 23.66 -13.39
C ARG A 607 -24.06 24.36 -14.58
N LEU A 608 -24.78 24.54 -15.68
CA LEU A 608 -24.25 25.23 -16.85
C LEU A 608 -23.85 26.67 -16.49
N GLN A 609 -22.64 27.07 -16.87
CA GLN A 609 -22.09 28.40 -16.63
C GLN A 609 -21.84 29.10 -17.96
N PRO A 610 -22.58 30.19 -18.28
CA PRO A 610 -22.25 31.05 -19.40
C PRO A 610 -20.82 31.59 -19.26
N MET A 611 -20.04 31.49 -20.33
CA MET A 611 -18.60 31.82 -20.34
C MET A 611 -18.34 33.18 -21.02
N PRO A 612 -17.53 34.06 -20.42
CA PRO A 612 -17.03 35.26 -21.09
C PRO A 612 -15.92 34.89 -22.10
N THR A 613 -15.55 35.85 -22.94
CA THR A 613 -14.36 35.76 -23.81
C THR A 613 -13.07 35.92 -23.00
N SER A 614 -11.92 35.51 -23.56
CA SER A 614 -10.62 35.63 -22.88
C SER A 614 -10.22 37.08 -22.58
N SER A 615 -10.59 38.02 -23.46
CA SER A 615 -10.34 39.46 -23.22
C SER A 615 -11.23 40.01 -22.12
N GLU A 616 -12.54 39.68 -22.13
CA GLU A 616 -13.48 40.05 -21.06
C GLU A 616 -13.01 39.49 -19.71
N TRP A 617 -12.54 38.24 -19.66
CA TRP A 617 -12.02 37.64 -18.44
C TRP A 617 -10.78 38.36 -17.91
N THR A 618 -9.81 38.64 -18.79
CA THR A 618 -8.56 39.32 -18.40
C THR A 618 -8.84 40.73 -17.86
N ALA A 619 -9.75 41.46 -18.49
CA ALA A 619 -10.17 42.77 -18.01
C ALA A 619 -10.90 42.67 -16.66
N ALA A 620 -11.80 41.69 -16.50
CA ALA A 620 -12.56 41.51 -15.28
C ALA A 620 -11.71 41.07 -14.08
N THR A 621 -10.72 40.19 -14.27
CA THR A 621 -9.81 39.76 -13.20
C THR A 621 -8.94 40.91 -12.71
N LYS A 622 -8.45 41.74 -13.64
CA LYS A 622 -7.76 42.99 -13.30
C LYS A 622 -8.68 43.95 -12.55
N GLY A 623 -9.94 44.09 -12.98
CA GLY A 623 -10.93 44.97 -12.34
C GLY A 623 -11.32 44.52 -10.95
N ALA A 624 -11.52 43.23 -10.74
CA ALA A 624 -11.80 42.66 -9.42
C ALA A 624 -10.63 42.89 -8.44
N ALA A 625 -9.39 42.78 -8.92
CA ALA A 625 -8.21 43.06 -8.12
C ALA A 625 -8.08 44.56 -7.79
N GLU A 626 -8.23 45.46 -8.77
CA GLU A 626 -8.10 46.91 -8.56
C GLU A 626 -9.24 47.50 -7.72
N LEU A 627 -10.48 47.03 -7.89
CA LEU A 627 -11.66 47.59 -7.21
C LEU A 627 -11.90 47.00 -5.82
N PHE A 628 -11.68 45.69 -5.65
CA PHE A 628 -12.10 44.96 -4.45
C PHE A 628 -10.96 44.18 -3.78
N GLY A 629 -9.76 44.14 -4.37
CA GLY A 629 -8.66 43.31 -3.88
C GLY A 629 -8.96 41.81 -3.96
N VAL A 630 -9.91 41.40 -4.82
CA VAL A 630 -10.33 40.00 -4.94
C VAL A 630 -9.36 39.28 -5.90
N PRO A 631 -8.60 38.28 -5.44
CA PRO A 631 -7.75 37.50 -6.32
C PRO A 631 -8.61 36.60 -7.21
N ALA A 632 -8.27 36.53 -8.50
CA ALA A 632 -8.97 35.68 -9.46
C ALA A 632 -8.00 34.69 -10.11
N SER A 633 -8.51 33.53 -10.50
CA SER A 633 -7.73 32.56 -11.27
C SER A 633 -7.31 33.15 -12.63
N PRO A 634 -6.05 32.98 -13.05
CA PRO A 634 -5.62 33.39 -14.38
C PRO A 634 -6.25 32.52 -15.49
N PHE A 635 -6.77 31.34 -15.14
CA PHE A 635 -7.37 30.41 -16.09
C PHE A 635 -8.87 30.67 -16.24
N LEU A 636 -9.31 30.94 -17.48
CA LEU A 636 -10.72 31.08 -17.81
C LEU A 636 -11.40 29.71 -17.77
N THR A 637 -12.09 29.44 -16.67
CA THR A 637 -12.86 28.20 -16.46
C THR A 637 -14.24 28.53 -15.91
N PRO A 638 -15.25 27.65 -16.12
CA PRO A 638 -16.58 27.81 -15.55
C PRO A 638 -16.55 28.11 -14.05
N GLN A 639 -15.71 27.38 -13.32
CA GLN A 639 -15.59 27.56 -11.89
C GLN A 639 -14.97 28.90 -11.50
N ALA A 640 -13.90 29.32 -12.19
CA ALA A 640 -13.27 30.61 -11.94
C ALA A 640 -14.27 31.76 -12.11
N VAL A 641 -15.11 31.71 -13.14
CA VAL A 641 -16.16 32.71 -13.37
C VAL A 641 -17.18 32.74 -12.24
N ALA A 642 -17.71 31.58 -11.83
CA ALA A 642 -18.70 31.48 -10.76
C ALA A 642 -18.15 31.96 -9.40
N THR A 643 -16.91 31.58 -9.07
CA THR A 643 -16.22 32.01 -7.84
C THR A 643 -16.00 33.52 -7.82
N LEU A 644 -15.46 34.09 -8.90
CA LEU A 644 -15.21 35.53 -9.01
C LEU A 644 -16.50 36.32 -8.84
N VAL A 645 -17.56 35.92 -9.55
CA VAL A 645 -18.88 36.56 -9.51
C VAL A 645 -19.46 36.56 -8.09
N THR A 646 -19.31 35.45 -7.36
CA THR A 646 -19.80 35.34 -5.98
C THR A 646 -19.01 36.25 -5.05
N GLN A 647 -17.67 36.17 -5.07
CA GLN A 647 -16.80 36.97 -4.21
C GLN A 647 -16.97 38.48 -4.44
N VAL A 648 -17.05 38.92 -5.70
CA VAL A 648 -17.27 40.31 -6.06
C VAL A 648 -18.64 40.78 -5.60
N ARG A 649 -19.70 39.96 -5.76
CA ARG A 649 -21.03 40.33 -5.27
C ARG A 649 -21.04 40.56 -3.77
N ASP A 650 -20.42 39.66 -3.01
CA ASP A 650 -20.41 39.75 -1.55
C ASP A 650 -19.65 41.00 -1.09
N LYS A 651 -18.51 41.31 -1.73
CA LYS A 651 -17.77 42.56 -1.49
C LYS A 651 -18.54 43.82 -1.91
N ALA A 652 -19.23 43.78 -3.04
CA ALA A 652 -20.08 44.88 -3.48
C ALA A 652 -21.25 45.14 -2.51
N LYS A 653 -21.82 44.08 -1.92
CA LYS A 653 -22.84 44.17 -0.86
C LYS A 653 -22.29 44.80 0.41
N GLU A 654 -21.12 44.36 0.86
CA GLU A 654 -20.43 44.89 2.04
C GLU A 654 -20.13 46.40 1.93
N LEU A 655 -19.62 46.84 0.77
CA LEU A 655 -19.06 48.19 0.62
C LEU A 655 -20.05 49.25 0.11
N SER A 656 -21.22 48.88 -0.39
CA SER A 656 -22.15 49.83 -1.01
C SER A 656 -22.72 50.87 -0.04
N ALA A 657 -23.16 50.47 1.15
CA ALA A 657 -23.69 51.42 2.12
C ALA A 657 -22.62 52.42 2.63
N PRO A 658 -21.40 51.98 3.00
CA PRO A 658 -20.29 52.90 3.28
C PRO A 658 -19.96 53.84 2.12
N ALA A 659 -19.92 53.33 0.88
CA ALA A 659 -19.63 54.16 -0.30
C ALA A 659 -20.71 55.23 -0.53
N GLN A 660 -21.98 54.89 -0.38
CA GLN A 660 -23.08 55.86 -0.50
C GLN A 660 -23.03 56.92 0.62
N LYS A 661 -22.68 56.52 1.85
CA LYS A 661 -22.50 57.46 2.97
C LYS A 661 -21.38 58.46 2.67
N LEU A 662 -20.25 57.99 2.13
CA LEU A 662 -19.13 58.85 1.76
C LEU A 662 -19.54 59.95 0.79
N VAL A 663 -20.33 59.63 -0.24
CA VAL A 663 -20.83 60.63 -1.20
C VAL A 663 -21.58 61.75 -0.48
N GLY A 664 -22.51 61.40 0.41
CA GLY A 664 -23.29 62.39 1.17
C GLY A 664 -22.44 63.26 2.11
N GLU A 665 -21.39 62.70 2.73
CA GLU A 665 -20.47 63.49 3.57
C GLU A 665 -19.60 64.42 2.73
N LEU A 666 -19.11 63.98 1.57
CA LEU A 666 -18.31 64.80 0.66
C LEU A 666 -19.12 65.95 0.07
N GLU A 667 -20.38 65.73 -0.31
CA GLU A 667 -21.27 66.80 -0.79
C GLU A 667 -21.47 67.88 0.27
N ARG A 668 -21.66 67.49 1.54
CA ARG A 668 -21.74 68.44 2.66
C ARG A 668 -20.43 69.17 2.89
N ALA A 669 -19.30 68.48 2.84
CA ALA A 669 -17.97 69.06 2.99
C ALA A 669 -17.66 70.07 1.87
N TYR A 670 -17.99 69.74 0.62
CA TYR A 670 -17.83 70.62 -0.53
C TYR A 670 -18.70 71.87 -0.40
N GLY A 671 -19.97 71.70 -0.01
CA GLY A 671 -20.87 72.82 0.26
C GLY A 671 -20.33 73.76 1.35
N ARG A 672 -19.78 73.20 2.44
CA ARG A 672 -19.13 73.99 3.51
C ARG A 672 -17.92 74.77 3.00
N LEU A 673 -17.14 74.23 2.06
CA LEU A 673 -15.93 74.87 1.53
C LEU A 673 -16.18 75.79 0.32
N GLY A 674 -17.43 75.89 -0.14
CA GLY A 674 -17.77 76.60 -1.37
C GLY A 674 -17.15 75.96 -2.61
N LEU A 675 -16.90 74.66 -2.58
CA LEU A 675 -16.41 73.89 -3.72
C LEU A 675 -17.59 73.49 -4.61
N PRO A 676 -17.45 73.54 -5.94
CA PRO A 676 -18.50 73.10 -6.83
C PRO A 676 -18.74 71.59 -6.67
N THR A 677 -19.99 71.15 -6.74
CA THR A 677 -20.40 69.72 -6.64
C THR A 677 -20.75 69.11 -8.00
N ASP A 678 -20.62 69.87 -9.08
CA ASP A 678 -20.81 69.42 -10.46
C ASP A 678 -19.57 68.68 -10.99
N GLU A 679 -19.80 67.76 -11.93
CA GLU A 679 -18.76 66.83 -12.40
C GLU A 679 -17.96 67.41 -13.58
N THR A 680 -18.37 68.59 -14.09
CA THR A 680 -17.84 69.18 -15.31
C THR A 680 -16.36 69.53 -15.19
N GLY A 681 -15.52 68.80 -15.94
CA GLY A 681 -14.10 69.09 -16.12
C GLY A 681 -13.15 68.59 -15.03
N ARG A 682 -13.63 67.82 -14.04
CA ARG A 682 -12.82 67.36 -12.89
C ARG A 682 -12.83 65.85 -12.74
N THR A 683 -12.08 65.15 -13.58
CA THR A 683 -12.01 63.69 -13.59
C THR A 683 -11.22 63.08 -12.44
N ASP A 684 -10.28 63.82 -11.84
CA ASP A 684 -9.43 63.41 -10.71
C ASP A 684 -9.95 63.90 -9.36
N ASP A 685 -11.26 64.22 -9.29
CA ASP A 685 -11.89 64.77 -8.11
C ASP A 685 -12.46 63.68 -7.19
N ARG A 686 -12.19 63.79 -5.88
CA ARG A 686 -12.61 62.83 -4.86
C ARG A 686 -14.12 62.58 -4.85
N LEU A 687 -14.95 63.61 -5.02
CA LEU A 687 -16.41 63.46 -5.05
C LEU A 687 -16.85 62.68 -6.29
N VAL A 688 -16.22 62.94 -7.45
CA VAL A 688 -16.47 62.20 -8.69
C VAL A 688 -16.08 60.74 -8.54
N THR A 689 -14.90 60.46 -7.96
CA THR A 689 -14.45 59.09 -7.66
C THR A 689 -15.38 58.39 -6.68
N ALA A 690 -15.84 59.06 -5.61
CA ALA A 690 -16.76 58.49 -4.63
C ALA A 690 -18.14 58.16 -5.21
N ARG A 691 -18.69 59.03 -6.07
CA ARG A 691 -19.97 58.75 -6.78
C ARG A 691 -19.84 57.56 -7.71
N ARG A 692 -18.73 57.48 -8.45
CA ARG A 692 -18.44 56.34 -9.31
C ARG A 692 -18.30 55.05 -8.50
N ALA A 693 -17.57 55.08 -7.39
CA ALA A 693 -17.41 53.96 -6.46
C ALA A 693 -18.77 53.47 -5.94
N ALA A 694 -19.63 54.36 -5.44
CA ALA A 694 -20.96 54.00 -4.96
C ALA A 694 -21.83 53.38 -6.08
N THR A 695 -21.80 53.96 -7.28
CA THR A 695 -22.55 53.45 -8.45
C THR A 695 -22.07 52.06 -8.86
N VAL A 696 -20.75 51.85 -8.91
CA VAL A 696 -20.15 50.55 -9.24
C VAL A 696 -20.56 49.50 -8.21
N ALA A 697 -20.36 49.77 -6.91
CA ALA A 697 -20.74 48.86 -5.85
C ALA A 697 -22.24 48.52 -5.88
N GLN A 698 -23.11 49.51 -6.05
CA GLN A 698 -24.55 49.28 -6.13
C GLN A 698 -24.93 48.43 -7.35
N SER A 699 -24.38 48.74 -8.53
CA SER A 699 -24.69 48.00 -9.76
C SER A 699 -24.29 46.52 -9.66
N LEU A 700 -23.09 46.23 -9.14
CA LEU A 700 -22.54 44.88 -9.07
C LEU A 700 -23.33 43.95 -8.13
N GLN A 701 -24.04 44.46 -7.12
CA GLN A 701 -24.84 43.61 -6.22
C GLN A 701 -25.93 42.80 -6.94
N HIS A 702 -26.42 43.35 -8.05
CA HIS A 702 -27.55 42.81 -8.79
C HIS A 702 -27.14 42.04 -10.04
N LEU A 703 -25.85 42.08 -10.42
CA LEU A 703 -25.34 41.40 -11.60
C LEU A 703 -24.91 39.95 -11.30
N GLN A 704 -24.93 39.12 -12.35
CA GLN A 704 -24.61 37.69 -12.32
C GLN A 704 -23.83 37.30 -13.57
N GLY A 705 -23.07 36.20 -13.49
CA GLY A 705 -22.41 35.57 -14.65
C GLY A 705 -21.60 36.55 -15.50
N VAL A 706 -21.73 36.42 -16.81
CA VAL A 706 -20.97 37.20 -17.81
C VAL A 706 -21.24 38.70 -17.72
N GLU A 707 -22.44 39.11 -17.35
CA GLU A 707 -22.77 40.54 -17.25
C GLU A 707 -21.96 41.23 -16.14
N MET A 708 -21.77 40.54 -15.01
CA MET A 708 -20.87 41.02 -13.96
C MET A 708 -19.41 41.09 -14.44
N VAL A 709 -18.95 40.08 -15.18
CA VAL A 709 -17.59 40.05 -15.76
C VAL A 709 -17.37 41.26 -16.68
N ARG A 710 -18.30 41.53 -17.59
CA ARG A 710 -18.23 42.69 -18.49
C ARG A 710 -18.22 44.01 -17.73
N ARG A 711 -19.09 44.15 -16.72
CA ARG A 711 -19.14 45.35 -15.86
C ARG A 711 -17.81 45.61 -15.16
N LEU A 712 -17.15 44.57 -14.64
CA LEU A 712 -15.82 44.67 -14.04
C LEU A 712 -14.75 45.10 -15.05
N GLY A 713 -14.77 44.51 -16.25
CA GLY A 713 -13.82 44.86 -17.31
C GLY A 713 -13.95 46.32 -17.77
N ALA A 714 -15.17 46.82 -17.90
CA ALA A 714 -15.43 48.21 -18.29
C ALA A 714 -14.86 49.24 -17.30
N GLU A 715 -14.78 48.91 -16.00
CA GLU A 715 -14.17 49.81 -15.01
C GLU A 715 -12.64 49.92 -15.15
N VAL A 716 -11.98 48.88 -15.66
CA VAL A 716 -10.55 48.89 -15.92
C VAL A 716 -10.20 49.71 -17.15
N GLU A 717 -10.99 49.60 -18.22
CA GLU A 717 -10.77 50.36 -19.46
C GLU A 717 -10.78 51.88 -19.23
N ALA A 718 -11.50 52.34 -18.22
CA ALA A 718 -11.53 53.74 -17.84
C ALA A 718 -10.28 54.23 -17.10
N GLY A 719 -9.31 53.35 -16.78
CA GLY A 719 -8.01 53.72 -16.20
C GLY A 719 -8.02 54.23 -14.76
N ARG A 720 -9.16 54.17 -14.06
CA ARG A 720 -9.34 54.70 -12.69
C ARG A 720 -9.62 53.63 -11.63
N GLY A 721 -9.38 52.36 -11.93
CA GLY A 721 -9.69 51.21 -11.06
C GLY A 721 -9.12 51.37 -9.64
N SER A 722 -7.83 51.67 -9.50
CA SER A 722 -7.18 51.82 -8.19
C SER A 722 -7.72 52.99 -7.36
N ALA A 723 -8.07 54.11 -7.98
CA ALA A 723 -8.65 55.26 -7.27
C ALA A 723 -10.05 54.93 -6.74
N VAL A 724 -10.87 54.28 -7.58
CA VAL A 724 -12.21 53.80 -7.21
C VAL A 724 -12.13 52.74 -6.11
N GLY A 725 -11.21 51.77 -6.23
CA GLY A 725 -11.03 50.72 -5.24
C GLY A 725 -10.54 51.24 -3.88
N ASN A 726 -9.61 52.20 -3.87
CA ASN A 726 -9.18 52.86 -2.63
C ASN A 726 -10.32 53.69 -2.02
N SER A 727 -11.14 54.37 -2.84
CA SER A 727 -12.34 55.07 -2.38
C SER A 727 -13.36 54.12 -1.74
N LEU A 728 -13.63 52.96 -2.36
CA LEU A 728 -14.50 51.91 -1.80
C LEU A 728 -13.98 51.39 -0.45
N THR A 729 -12.70 51.06 -0.40
CA THR A 729 -12.06 50.47 0.79
C THR A 729 -12.03 51.45 1.96
N GLN A 730 -11.75 52.73 1.69
CA GLN A 730 -11.64 53.76 2.72
C GLN A 730 -12.95 54.49 3.01
N ALA A 731 -14.05 54.16 2.32
CA ALA A 731 -15.29 54.93 2.37
C ALA A 731 -15.81 55.16 3.78
N GLY A 732 -15.83 54.11 4.62
CA GLY A 732 -16.28 54.22 6.01
C GLY A 732 -15.39 55.12 6.86
N ALA A 733 -14.06 54.99 6.73
CA ALA A 733 -13.09 55.76 7.51
C ALA A 733 -13.09 57.25 7.12
N VAL A 734 -13.14 57.54 5.82
CA VAL A 734 -13.18 58.92 5.31
C VAL A 734 -14.51 59.58 5.65
N ALA A 735 -15.64 58.88 5.46
CA ALA A 735 -16.95 59.40 5.86
C ALA A 735 -17.00 59.75 7.35
N ALA A 736 -16.48 58.86 8.22
CA ALA A 736 -16.41 59.12 9.65
C ALA A 736 -15.49 60.31 10.00
N SER A 737 -14.40 60.50 9.25
CA SER A 737 -13.49 61.64 9.46
C SER A 737 -14.14 62.96 9.10
N LEU A 738 -14.85 63.03 7.97
CA LEU A 738 -15.61 64.21 7.53
C LEU A 738 -16.75 64.55 8.49
N GLU A 739 -17.42 63.53 9.01
CA GLU A 739 -18.53 63.64 9.97
C GLU A 739 -18.05 64.17 11.34
N ARG A 740 -16.91 63.67 11.84
CA ARG A 740 -16.34 64.06 13.15
C ARG A 740 -15.62 65.41 13.13
N PHE A 741 -15.19 65.88 11.97
CA PHE A 741 -14.46 67.13 11.85
C PHE A 741 -15.31 68.34 12.28
N ARG A 742 -14.74 69.22 13.10
CA ARG A 742 -15.41 70.42 13.64
C ARG A 742 -15.26 71.60 12.69
N TRP A 743 -16.14 71.66 11.70
CA TRP A 743 -16.09 72.63 10.60
C TRP A 743 -16.15 74.10 11.04
N GLU A 744 -16.76 74.40 12.19
CA GLU A 744 -16.83 75.73 12.80
C GLU A 744 -15.44 76.31 13.11
N ARG A 745 -14.42 75.45 13.28
CA ARG A 745 -13.04 75.89 13.52
C ARG A 745 -12.40 76.59 12.33
N LEU A 746 -12.97 76.42 11.13
CA LEU A 746 -12.50 77.09 9.92
C LEU A 746 -13.14 78.49 9.71
N GLU A 747 -14.19 78.84 10.47
CA GLU A 747 -14.87 80.14 10.29
C GLU A 747 -13.96 81.36 10.54
N PRO A 748 -13.05 81.37 11.54
CA PRO A 748 -12.11 82.47 11.72
C PRO A 748 -11.19 82.68 10.51
N LEU A 749 -10.79 81.59 9.83
CA LEU A 749 -9.98 81.66 8.61
C LEU A 749 -10.79 82.23 7.43
N ARG A 750 -12.09 81.91 7.34
CA ARG A 750 -12.98 82.44 6.30
C ARG A 750 -13.29 83.93 6.50
N ALA A 751 -13.44 84.36 7.74
CA ALA A 751 -13.72 85.76 8.10
C ALA A 751 -12.48 86.67 7.99
N ALA A 752 -11.28 86.09 7.89
CA ALA A 752 -10.02 86.81 7.76
C ALA A 752 -9.74 87.25 6.31
N GLU A 753 -10.62 88.11 5.77
CA GLU A 753 -10.45 88.66 4.42
C GLU A 753 -9.11 89.41 4.27
N GLY A 754 -8.33 89.05 3.24
CA GLY A 754 -7.04 89.66 2.93
C GLY A 754 -5.81 89.05 3.62
N ASP A 755 -5.99 88.03 4.48
CA ASP A 755 -4.89 87.33 5.16
C ASP A 755 -4.34 86.19 4.29
N ALA A 756 -3.13 86.37 3.74
CA ALA A 756 -2.51 85.41 2.82
C ALA A 756 -2.27 84.03 3.45
N ALA A 757 -1.99 83.96 4.76
CA ALA A 757 -1.77 82.70 5.46
C ALA A 757 -3.09 81.93 5.64
N ALA A 758 -4.18 82.62 5.98
CA ALA A 758 -5.51 82.01 6.08
C ALA A 758 -6.00 81.48 4.72
N GLN A 759 -5.75 82.23 3.64
CA GLN A 759 -6.07 81.80 2.27
C GLN A 759 -5.25 80.58 1.84
N GLN A 760 -3.97 80.51 2.22
CA GLN A 760 -3.11 79.36 1.91
C GLN A 760 -3.60 78.09 2.62
N ILE A 761 -3.95 78.15 3.91
CA ILE A 761 -4.47 77.00 4.67
C ILE A 761 -5.77 76.48 4.05
N LEU A 762 -6.72 77.38 3.77
CA LEU A 762 -7.99 77.02 3.13
C LEU A 762 -7.79 76.51 1.69
N GLY A 763 -6.83 77.09 0.94
CA GLY A 763 -6.47 76.65 -0.39
C GLY A 763 -5.88 75.23 -0.42
N GLN A 764 -4.98 74.93 0.52
CA GLN A 764 -4.38 73.60 0.66
C GLN A 764 -5.44 72.56 1.06
N LEU A 765 -6.29 72.87 2.04
CA LEU A 765 -7.38 71.97 2.44
C LEU A 765 -8.33 71.68 1.28
N LYS A 766 -8.69 72.71 0.50
CA LYS A 766 -9.51 72.54 -0.71
C LYS A 766 -8.83 71.62 -1.72
N SER A 767 -7.56 71.87 -2.03
CA SER A 767 -6.77 71.06 -2.97
C SER A 767 -6.71 69.59 -2.53
N ASP A 768 -6.43 69.34 -1.25
CA ASP A 768 -6.28 67.98 -0.70
C ASP A 768 -7.63 67.23 -0.64
N LEU A 769 -8.73 67.94 -0.31
CA LEU A 769 -10.07 67.35 -0.31
C LEU A 769 -10.62 67.12 -1.72
N THR A 770 -10.22 67.92 -2.71
CA THR A 770 -10.56 67.65 -4.12
C THR A 770 -9.70 66.54 -4.72
N SER A 771 -8.49 66.30 -4.19
CA SER A 771 -7.63 65.21 -4.68
C SER A 771 -8.16 63.84 -4.24
N ASP A 772 -8.03 62.83 -5.10
CA ASP A 772 -8.37 61.45 -4.76
C ASP A 772 -7.72 60.98 -3.46
N GLU A 773 -8.40 60.09 -2.74
CA GLU A 773 -7.92 59.52 -1.46
C GLU A 773 -6.60 58.75 -1.60
N ILE A 774 -6.23 58.33 -2.82
CA ILE A 774 -4.92 57.69 -3.08
C ILE A 774 -3.77 58.71 -3.19
N VAL A 775 -4.09 59.97 -3.53
CA VAL A 775 -3.15 61.07 -3.72
C VAL A 775 -2.99 61.85 -2.42
N ALA A 776 -4.09 62.23 -1.77
CA ALA A 776 -4.09 62.93 -0.49
C ALA A 776 -5.08 62.26 0.46
N ARG A 777 -4.65 61.95 1.69
CA ARG A 777 -5.54 61.34 2.70
C ARG A 777 -6.43 62.41 3.33
N ALA A 778 -7.75 62.27 3.20
CA ALA A 778 -8.69 63.28 3.72
C ALA A 778 -8.56 63.47 5.24
N ALA A 779 -8.40 62.38 5.98
CA ALA A 779 -8.26 62.45 7.44
C ALA A 779 -7.02 63.29 7.85
N GLU A 780 -5.89 63.09 7.16
CA GLU A 780 -4.65 63.85 7.40
C GLU A 780 -4.78 65.31 6.94
N ALA A 781 -5.46 65.56 5.82
CA ALA A 781 -5.73 66.92 5.34
C ALA A 781 -6.60 67.71 6.32
N LEU A 782 -7.66 67.08 6.85
CA LEU A 782 -8.51 67.67 7.88
C LEU A 782 -7.73 67.94 9.17
N GLN A 783 -6.91 66.98 9.63
CA GLN A 783 -6.10 67.16 10.83
C GLN A 783 -5.05 68.26 10.67
N ARG A 784 -4.38 68.33 9.52
CA ARG A 784 -3.43 69.42 9.21
C ARG A 784 -4.13 70.76 9.21
N ALA A 785 -5.28 70.89 8.55
CA ALA A 785 -6.04 72.13 8.54
C ALA A 785 -6.50 72.57 9.94
N ASP A 786 -6.83 71.63 10.84
CA ASP A 786 -7.17 71.94 12.23
C ASP A 786 -5.97 72.50 13.01
N ASN A 787 -4.80 71.85 12.85
CA ASN A 787 -3.56 72.28 13.50
C ASN A 787 -3.11 73.65 12.98
N ASP A 788 -3.11 73.83 11.66
CA ASP A 788 -2.70 75.08 11.00
C ASP A 788 -3.67 76.23 11.36
N ALA A 789 -4.97 75.95 11.44
CA ALA A 789 -5.96 76.93 11.91
C ALA A 789 -5.72 77.35 13.35
N PHE A 790 -5.36 76.40 14.23
CA PHE A 790 -5.02 76.67 15.62
C PHE A 790 -3.74 77.51 15.74
N GLU A 791 -2.67 77.15 15.03
CA GLU A 791 -1.41 77.91 15.04
C GLU A 791 -1.60 79.33 14.48
N TRP A 792 -2.36 79.47 13.39
CA TRP A 792 -2.72 80.77 12.84
C TRP A 792 -3.49 81.63 13.86
N ALA A 793 -4.43 81.04 14.60
CA ALA A 793 -5.21 81.74 15.60
C ALA A 793 -4.36 82.18 16.82
N VAL A 794 -3.42 81.35 17.26
CA VAL A 794 -2.49 81.67 18.36
C VAL A 794 -1.54 82.81 17.99
N ASN A 795 -1.13 82.92 16.73
CA ASN A 795 -0.19 83.93 16.26
C ASN A 795 -0.84 85.30 15.96
N ARG A 796 -2.17 85.42 16.00
CA ARG A 796 -2.90 86.71 15.90
C ARG A 796 -3.00 87.40 17.26
N ARG A 797 -2.38 88.58 17.41
CA ARG A 797 -2.63 89.47 18.57
C ARG A 797 -4.01 90.15 18.46
N PRO A 798 -4.82 90.24 19.53
CA PRO A 798 -6.11 90.91 19.48
C PRO A 798 -5.98 92.44 19.36
N VAL A 799 -6.84 93.06 18.56
CA VAL A 799 -7.05 94.52 18.47
C VAL A 799 -8.16 94.92 19.45
N THR A 800 -7.90 95.88 20.34
CA THR A 800 -8.84 96.37 21.38
C THR A 800 -9.99 97.22 20.78
N PRO A 801 -11.27 97.02 21.15
CA PRO A 801 -12.39 97.88 20.76
C PRO A 801 -12.68 99.02 21.79
N PRO A 802 -13.41 100.09 21.40
CA PRO A 802 -13.60 101.30 22.20
C PRO A 802 -14.83 101.27 23.14
N GLU A 803 -14.80 102.19 24.11
CA GLU A 803 -15.70 102.34 25.27
C GLU A 803 -17.00 103.10 24.94
N GLN A 804 -18.19 102.61 25.32
CA GLN A 804 -19.38 103.47 25.59
C GLN A 804 -20.34 102.92 26.68
N VAL A 805 -20.63 103.87 27.58
CA VAL A 805 -21.53 104.05 28.74
C VAL A 805 -22.89 103.31 28.78
N THR A 806 -23.28 102.86 29.98
CA THR A 806 -24.68 102.53 30.36
C THR A 806 -25.06 103.12 31.73
N PRO A 807 -26.32 103.54 31.96
CA PRO A 807 -26.82 103.80 33.31
C PRO A 807 -28.00 102.91 33.75
N HIS A 808 -27.90 102.51 35.03
CA HIS A 808 -28.93 102.23 36.05
C HIS A 808 -29.88 101.02 35.90
N ARG A 809 -29.71 99.95 36.72
CA ARG A 809 -30.23 99.69 38.11
C ARG A 809 -31.75 99.34 38.13
N PRO A 810 -32.30 98.58 39.12
CA PRO A 810 -31.71 97.80 40.22
C PRO A 810 -32.25 96.36 40.36
N SER A 811 -31.51 95.59 41.16
CA SER A 811 -31.81 94.27 41.73
C SER A 811 -32.82 94.28 42.88
N LYS A 812 -33.35 93.10 43.20
CA LYS A 812 -33.59 92.55 44.56
C LYS A 812 -33.69 91.02 44.41
N ASN A 813 -32.69 90.25 44.91
CA ASN A 813 -32.57 89.68 46.28
C ASN A 813 -33.64 88.61 46.52
N ASP A 814 -33.40 87.39 46.99
CA ASP A 814 -32.32 86.61 47.64
C ASP A 814 -32.98 85.21 47.90
N PRO A 815 -32.48 84.22 48.69
CA PRO A 815 -31.14 83.91 49.18
C PRO A 815 -30.78 82.39 49.13
N ASN A 816 -29.54 82.06 48.79
CA ASN A 816 -28.75 81.00 49.44
C ASN A 816 -27.33 81.08 48.91
N ASP A 817 -26.53 81.90 49.60
CA ASP A 817 -25.12 82.11 49.33
C ASP A 817 -24.38 82.02 50.67
N VAL A 818 -23.41 81.12 50.78
CA VAL A 818 -22.31 81.20 51.74
C VAL A 818 -21.02 80.95 50.97
N PRO A 819 -20.01 81.85 51.04
CA PRO A 819 -18.89 81.92 50.11
C PRO A 819 -17.65 81.19 50.63
N VAL A 820 -16.78 80.72 49.73
CA VAL A 820 -15.36 80.48 50.03
C VAL A 820 -14.48 80.90 48.85
N THR A 821 -13.52 81.77 49.12
CA THR A 821 -12.49 82.37 48.26
C THR A 821 -11.37 81.36 47.86
N PRO A 822 -10.53 81.68 46.86
CA PRO A 822 -9.69 80.73 46.11
C PRO A 822 -8.35 80.37 46.78
N GLY A 823 -7.89 79.13 46.60
CA GLY A 823 -6.55 78.67 46.98
C GLY A 823 -5.53 78.79 45.82
N PRO A 824 -4.22 79.00 46.11
CA PRO A 824 -3.22 79.39 45.12
C PRO A 824 -2.47 78.22 44.46
N GLY A 825 -1.88 78.50 43.30
CA GLY A 825 -1.11 77.54 42.50
C GLY A 825 0.08 76.90 43.22
N GLY A 826 0.24 75.59 43.01
CA GLY A 826 1.38 74.82 43.48
C GLY A 826 2.58 74.97 42.54
N ARG A 827 3.66 75.58 43.03
CA ARG A 827 5.02 75.46 42.49
C ARG A 827 5.50 74.01 42.69
N VAL A 828 5.99 73.37 41.62
CA VAL A 828 6.75 72.12 41.70
C VAL A 828 8.06 72.41 42.42
N SER A 829 8.30 71.78 43.57
CA SER A 829 9.45 72.12 44.43
C SER A 829 10.68 71.24 44.22
N ASP A 830 10.55 70.07 43.58
CA ASP A 830 11.69 69.16 43.34
C ASP A 830 11.46 68.34 42.06
N THR A 831 12.46 68.33 41.17
CA THR A 831 12.42 67.60 39.90
C THR A 831 13.55 66.58 39.89
N TYR A 832 13.21 65.29 39.79
CA TYR A 832 14.19 64.21 39.66
C TYR A 832 14.05 63.56 38.26
N VAL A 833 15.13 63.56 37.47
CA VAL A 833 15.15 62.99 36.12
C VAL A 833 16.36 62.09 35.99
N GLN A 834 16.13 60.80 35.76
CA GLN A 834 17.16 59.80 35.53
C GLN A 834 16.98 59.24 34.11
N ARG A 835 18.09 59.08 33.37
CA ARG A 835 18.10 58.60 31.98
C ARG A 835 18.86 57.29 31.92
N PHE A 836 18.28 56.29 31.27
CA PHE A 836 18.89 54.97 31.09
C PHE A 836 19.10 54.72 29.60
N ALA A 837 20.25 54.16 29.24
CA ALA A 837 20.60 53.83 27.86
C ALA A 837 20.65 52.31 27.69
N GLY A 838 19.76 51.76 26.87
CA GLY A 838 19.80 50.36 26.42
C GLY A 838 18.90 49.39 27.20
N ALA A 839 18.32 48.43 26.48
CA ALA A 839 17.32 47.46 26.93
C ALA A 839 17.84 46.35 27.87
N SER A 840 18.85 46.64 28.70
CA SER A 840 19.44 45.68 29.65
C SER A 840 19.81 46.28 31.00
N GLY A 841 19.32 47.49 31.33
CA GLY A 841 19.43 48.03 32.69
C GLY A 841 18.44 47.34 33.63
N ASP A 842 18.92 46.91 34.80
CA ASP A 842 18.14 46.17 35.79
C ASP A 842 16.95 47.01 36.28
N SER A 843 15.72 46.63 35.89
CA SER A 843 14.49 47.39 36.16
C SER A 843 14.24 47.58 37.66
N ASP A 844 14.83 46.73 38.49
CA ASP A 844 14.69 46.78 39.94
C ASP A 844 15.37 48.01 40.56
N GLU A 845 16.41 48.56 39.94
CA GLU A 845 17.11 49.75 40.45
C GLU A 845 16.24 51.01 40.31
N VAL A 846 15.56 51.17 39.17
CA VAL A 846 14.65 52.31 38.92
C VAL A 846 13.43 52.26 39.83
N VAL A 847 12.92 51.05 40.09
CA VAL A 847 11.80 50.84 41.01
C VAL A 847 12.23 51.07 42.46
N ALA A 848 13.47 50.74 42.84
CA ALA A 848 14.02 51.05 44.16
C ALA A 848 14.15 52.56 44.39
N ASP A 849 14.69 53.29 43.41
CA ASP A 849 14.85 54.76 43.47
C ASP A 849 13.49 55.46 43.53
N LEU A 850 12.50 55.01 42.74
CA LEU A 850 11.15 55.57 42.79
C LEU A 850 10.47 55.27 44.13
N ARG A 851 10.65 54.07 44.71
CA ARG A 851 10.12 53.76 46.04
C ARG A 851 10.73 54.65 47.11
N GLU A 852 12.04 54.88 47.09
CA GLU A 852 12.65 55.78 48.06
C GLU A 852 12.17 57.22 47.85
N PHE A 853 12.08 57.70 46.60
CA PHE A 853 11.53 59.03 46.31
C PHE A 853 10.11 59.22 46.83
N LEU A 854 9.22 58.23 46.62
CA LEU A 854 7.86 58.26 47.15
C LEU A 854 7.81 58.17 48.68
N ARG A 855 8.74 57.43 49.30
CA ARG A 855 8.83 57.30 50.76
C ARG A 855 9.26 58.61 51.42
N THR A 856 10.26 59.30 50.84
CA THR A 856 10.75 60.60 51.33
C THR A 856 9.73 61.72 51.11
N HIS A 857 8.79 61.54 50.17
CA HIS A 857 7.71 62.50 49.86
C HIS A 857 6.31 61.98 50.22
N ALA A 858 6.21 61.11 51.24
CA ALA A 858 4.94 60.52 51.67
C ALA A 858 3.89 61.60 52.01
N GLY A 859 2.71 61.49 51.40
CA GLY A 859 1.58 62.42 51.60
C GLY A 859 1.52 63.61 50.64
N LYS A 860 2.47 63.75 49.69
CA LYS A 860 2.40 64.72 48.60
C LYS A 860 1.94 64.06 47.29
N GLN A 861 1.29 64.84 46.41
CA GLN A 861 0.91 64.36 45.08
C GLN A 861 2.16 64.33 44.19
N VAL A 862 2.55 63.15 43.75
CA VAL A 862 3.73 62.92 42.90
C VAL A 862 3.27 62.51 41.51
N GLU A 863 3.75 63.21 40.47
CA GLU A 863 3.53 62.89 39.06
C GLU A 863 4.79 62.21 38.50
N VAL A 864 4.65 61.02 37.90
CA VAL A 864 5.75 60.26 37.30
C VAL A 864 5.51 60.16 35.79
N THR A 865 6.44 60.70 35.00
CA THR A 865 6.32 60.74 33.53
C THR A 865 7.44 59.94 32.87
N TRP A 866 7.07 58.95 32.05
CA TRP A 866 8.02 58.19 31.23
C TRP A 866 7.96 58.66 29.79
N ARG A 867 9.12 58.88 29.17
CA ARG A 867 9.22 59.24 27.75
C ARG A 867 10.37 58.47 27.10
N VAL A 868 10.16 57.96 25.89
CA VAL A 868 11.24 57.46 25.05
C VAL A 868 11.91 58.68 24.41
N VAL A 869 13.23 58.75 24.50
CA VAL A 869 14.02 59.85 23.94
C VAL A 869 15.01 59.22 22.97
N GLU A 870 15.00 59.67 21.71
CA GLU A 870 15.99 59.27 20.70
C GLU A 870 17.36 59.92 20.93
#